data_AF-A0A819VB57-F1
#
_entry.id   AF-A0A819VB57-F1
#
_cell.length_a   1.000
_cell.length_b   1.000
_cell.length_c   1.000
_cell.angle_alpha   90.00
_cell.angle_beta   90.00
_cell.angle_gamma   90.00
#
_symmetry.space_group_name_H-M   'P 1'
#
loop_
_entity.id
_entity.type
_entity.pdbx_description
1 polymer ?
#
loop_
_entity_poly.entity_id
_entity_poly.type
_entity_poly.pdbx_seq_one_letter_code
_entity_poly.pdbx_strand_id
1 'polypeptide(L)'
;MPKNTQFNQCWLLKTDSEGIKLNLWLKPGGKKSTFRCIICKTDDLDCSNQGWGAISQHMKTKGHLENMKLLRTNSTFSFQSSTNQPSSNDNDIATSEVRLENLRKPLVLNFHEQVLKAEALWALTVAQRGYSFNSCDEIGDVFRNMFPDSKIAHEFSIQSKKISYVLSHGLGPYFHQDLVKCLKRNEKFVLCFDEQTNNQNRKQLDLLVRYWCHDKGLVVTRYYKSIFLGHATASILKNAIVDSFKTDGLEIKRLLMLGRDSPFVNLSLEKLIQDEMKKNGGDLLKIGGCHLHVVHNGFKAGLSSTDWHPQNKCIDIYSWFKQSPARKQDFIDIIDDFNSLMEKTILYFTNTRWVLLGKVINRVLVLWEPLNEYFLVFLPTNQKQQIQKNDRYDRIKLSLTSYKTKIQLQFVLFLCETIFDRFLTLFQQEAPLIHLLHLELSTLYRGVLVQFLVPEYVGDKTGGDLLDLDFTLNEKQLNNTQICIGEGARKLLVHLDRNERESFFVDVKTIYQTIAEYLKKHLPLKSSFLRDIQVLNPSFKSAQYTDEVLRIARAIPYLLTDQEIDYIRDEWLTYSLDIIDEKWYIKQKKEDDSGNEYVVYHRIDYYWNKVLGITTIDGRLKYPTLNKLIKNVLIIPHGNADIERGFSINEHMIPQNRSSLSDSSINGIRSVYDGVKFAGAGSSHKVHINKDIIKSVEKSYQLYKNDLNLRKSMVERSEKENTECSQVYEICKQVLIEEAELLKQQKDLQGELQQINLIIVDGTESLNLAIKKKDSFDMDRASTLIGGATARCKMITEQLSKVTEELIKIQKKRKEKFGEQQQKRQKTTMNSSILVNQS
;
A
#
# COMPACT_ATOMS: atom_id res chain seq x y z
N MET A 1 60.33 5.61 45.02
CA MET A 1 59.34 4.96 44.13
C MET A 1 59.74 3.50 43.96
N PRO A 2 58.80 2.56 43.92
CA PRO A 2 59.15 1.14 43.79
C PRO A 2 59.74 0.89 42.39
N LYS A 3 60.98 0.41 42.36
CA LYS A 3 61.60 -0.15 41.14
C LYS A 3 60.81 -1.44 40.78
N ASN A 4 60.49 -1.63 39.49
CA ASN A 4 59.60 -2.68 38.93
C ASN A 4 58.08 -2.41 39.00
N THR A 5 57.64 -1.18 38.72
CA THR A 5 56.21 -0.91 38.51
C THR A 5 55.70 -1.50 37.18
N GLN A 6 54.61 -2.26 37.22
CA GLN A 6 53.94 -2.81 36.01
C GLN A 6 52.88 -1.84 35.47
N PHE A 7 52.57 -1.95 34.18
CA PHE A 7 51.51 -1.19 33.54
C PHE A 7 50.16 -1.55 34.15
N ASN A 8 49.47 -0.56 34.72
CA ASN A 8 48.16 -0.74 35.33
C ASN A 8 47.05 -0.36 34.34
N GLN A 9 46.16 -1.31 34.00
CA GLN A 9 45.05 -1.06 33.06
C GLN A 9 44.11 0.06 33.52
N CYS A 10 43.97 0.33 34.82
CA CYS A 10 43.15 1.44 35.32
C CYS A 10 43.66 2.81 34.83
N TRP A 11 44.91 2.93 34.38
CA TRP A 11 45.43 4.16 33.78
C TRP A 11 44.75 4.50 32.44
N LEU A 12 44.20 3.52 31.73
CA LEU A 12 43.46 3.73 30.49
C LEU A 12 42.12 4.47 30.71
N LEU A 13 41.59 4.43 31.94
CA LEU A 13 40.35 5.11 32.31
C LEU A 13 40.55 6.59 32.65
N LYS A 14 41.80 7.04 32.81
CA LYS A 14 42.11 8.45 33.09
C LYS A 14 41.96 9.30 31.82
N THR A 15 41.96 10.61 32.01
CA THR A 15 42.06 11.61 30.93
C THR A 15 43.42 12.29 30.95
N ASP A 16 43.87 12.76 29.79
CA ASP A 16 45.00 13.69 29.71
C ASP A 16 44.60 15.11 30.15
N SER A 17 45.57 16.05 30.11
CA SER A 17 45.37 17.45 30.50
C SER A 17 44.34 18.20 29.65
N GLU A 18 43.94 17.65 28.51
CA GLU A 18 42.98 18.22 27.56
C GLU A 18 41.62 17.50 27.60
N GLY A 19 41.40 16.61 28.58
CA GLY A 19 40.15 15.89 28.78
C GLY A 19 39.92 14.67 27.87
N ILE A 20 40.92 14.24 27.10
CA ILE A 20 40.81 13.07 26.23
C ILE A 20 41.11 11.80 27.03
N LYS A 21 40.24 10.77 26.90
CA LYS A 21 40.46 9.47 27.55
C LYS A 21 41.72 8.79 27.00
N LEU A 22 42.58 8.33 27.90
CA LEU A 22 43.85 7.72 27.55
C LEU A 22 43.69 6.40 26.78
N ASN A 23 42.62 5.64 26.99
CA ASN A 23 42.35 4.40 26.23
C ASN A 23 42.26 4.60 24.71
N LEU A 24 42.07 5.83 24.24
CA LEU A 24 42.08 6.14 22.82
C LEU A 24 43.49 5.94 22.27
N TRP A 25 44.50 6.55 22.88
CA TRP A 25 45.86 6.59 22.30
C TRP A 25 46.92 5.78 23.03
N LEU A 26 46.68 5.38 24.27
CA LEU A 26 47.60 4.62 25.11
C LEU A 26 47.24 3.14 25.06
N LYS A 27 48.22 2.28 24.76
CA LYS A 27 48.08 0.81 24.79
C LYS A 27 49.14 0.18 25.70
N PRO A 28 48.87 -0.99 26.30
CA PRO A 28 49.91 -1.77 26.95
C PRO A 28 50.98 -2.18 25.93
N GLY A 29 52.24 -2.19 26.37
CA GLY A 29 53.37 -2.58 25.54
C GLY A 29 53.60 -4.09 25.52
N GLY A 30 54.63 -4.53 24.80
CA GLY A 30 54.99 -5.95 24.67
C GLY A 30 55.49 -6.59 25.98
N LYS A 31 55.94 -5.78 26.94
CA LYS A 31 56.38 -6.24 28.28
C LYS A 31 55.44 -5.69 29.34
N LYS A 32 55.34 -6.40 30.48
CA LYS A 32 54.46 -6.00 31.61
C LYS A 32 54.78 -4.61 32.18
N SER A 33 55.99 -4.09 31.97
CA SER A 33 56.39 -2.75 32.42
C SER A 33 56.45 -1.70 31.31
N THR A 34 55.94 -1.98 30.10
CA THR A 34 56.00 -1.03 28.98
C THR A 34 54.61 -0.60 28.49
N PHE A 35 54.55 0.54 27.81
CA PHE A 35 53.35 1.09 27.17
C PHE A 35 53.67 1.66 25.78
N ARG A 36 52.64 1.78 24.94
CA ARG A 36 52.72 2.28 23.56
C ARG A 36 51.81 3.47 23.37
N CYS A 37 52.29 4.46 22.62
CA CYS A 37 51.50 5.60 22.20
C CYS A 37 51.23 5.51 20.70
N ILE A 38 49.96 5.35 20.34
CA ILE A 38 49.54 5.21 18.93
C ILE A 38 49.78 6.52 18.17
N ILE A 39 49.67 7.66 18.86
CA ILE A 39 49.83 8.99 18.28
C ILE A 39 51.29 9.27 17.92
N CYS A 40 52.21 8.92 18.82
CA CYS A 40 53.64 9.13 18.59
C CYS A 40 54.28 8.01 17.77
N LYS A 41 53.55 6.91 17.51
CA LYS A 41 54.06 5.68 16.88
C LYS A 41 55.35 5.18 17.53
N THR A 42 55.47 5.36 18.84
CA THR A 42 56.62 4.92 19.63
C THR A 42 56.33 3.56 20.23
N ASP A 43 57.18 2.59 19.92
CA ASP A 43 57.09 1.24 20.47
C ASP A 43 57.75 1.15 21.86
N ASP A 44 57.00 0.55 22.80
CA ASP A 44 57.43 0.04 24.11
C ASP A 44 58.25 1.00 25.01
N LEU A 45 57.63 2.11 25.42
CA LEU A 45 58.13 3.02 26.46
C LEU A 45 58.07 2.37 27.84
N ASP A 46 59.13 2.49 28.64
CA ASP A 46 59.22 1.84 29.95
C ASP A 46 58.61 2.69 31.08
N CYS A 47 57.80 2.04 31.92
CA CYS A 47 57.24 2.60 33.15
C CYS A 47 57.75 1.91 34.42
N SER A 48 58.73 0.99 34.32
CA SER A 48 59.26 0.23 35.46
C SER A 48 59.77 1.10 36.62
N ASN A 49 60.34 2.27 36.32
CA ASN A 49 60.97 3.15 37.30
C ASN A 49 60.07 4.28 37.82
N GLN A 50 59.10 4.74 37.01
CA GLN A 50 58.27 5.92 37.31
C GLN A 50 56.76 5.65 37.29
N GLY A 51 56.33 4.44 36.93
CA GLY A 51 54.92 4.06 36.82
C GLY A 51 54.11 5.04 35.99
N TRP A 52 52.99 5.52 36.56
CA TRP A 52 52.16 6.58 35.98
C TRP A 52 52.93 7.85 35.61
N GLY A 53 54.00 8.18 36.35
CA GLY A 53 54.86 9.33 36.08
C GLY A 53 55.45 9.31 34.66
N ALA A 54 55.81 8.14 34.15
CA ALA A 54 56.33 7.99 32.78
C ALA A 54 55.29 8.36 31.71
N ILE A 55 54.02 7.97 31.92
CA ILE A 55 52.91 8.29 31.01
C ILE A 55 52.55 9.78 31.10
N SER A 56 52.54 10.34 32.32
CA SER A 56 52.27 11.76 32.56
C SER A 56 53.35 12.68 32.01
N GLN A 57 54.61 12.24 31.97
CA GLN A 57 55.69 12.97 31.30
C GLN A 57 55.59 12.82 29.78
N HIS A 58 55.29 11.63 29.26
CA HIS A 58 55.14 11.39 27.83
C HIS A 58 54.07 12.30 27.20
N MET A 59 52.89 12.42 27.81
CA MET A 59 51.81 13.28 27.28
C MET A 59 52.18 14.77 27.21
N LYS A 60 53.18 15.21 27.99
CA LYS A 60 53.67 16.59 28.01
C LYS A 60 54.82 16.83 27.03
N THR A 61 55.30 15.79 26.33
CA THR A 61 56.38 15.96 25.36
C THR A 61 55.90 16.76 24.15
N LYS A 62 56.79 17.62 23.63
CA LYS A 62 56.49 18.50 22.49
C LYS A 62 55.98 17.71 21.27
N GLY A 63 56.61 16.57 20.96
CA GLY A 63 56.20 15.69 19.87
C GLY A 63 54.81 15.09 20.05
N HIS A 64 54.42 14.71 21.28
CA HIS A 64 53.07 14.21 21.54
C HIS A 64 52.02 15.31 21.35
N LEU A 65 52.28 16.51 21.87
CA LEU A 65 51.37 17.65 21.75
C LEU A 65 51.19 18.14 20.30
N GLU A 66 52.25 18.15 19.50
CA GLU A 66 52.19 18.52 18.08
C GLU A 66 51.39 17.49 17.27
N ASN A 67 51.63 16.19 17.49
CA ASN A 67 50.89 15.12 16.81
C ASN A 67 49.40 15.10 17.22
N MET A 68 49.09 15.41 18.48
CA MET A 68 47.72 15.59 18.96
C MET A 68 47.00 16.76 18.26
N LYS A 69 47.70 17.88 18.02
CA LYS A 69 47.14 19.02 17.27
C LYS A 69 46.87 18.67 15.81
N LEU A 70 47.79 17.96 15.16
CA LEU A 70 47.66 17.51 13.77
C LEU A 70 46.48 16.54 13.57
N LEU A 71 46.23 15.65 14.54
CA LEU A 71 45.08 14.74 14.54
C LEU A 71 43.73 15.46 14.64
N ARG A 72 43.67 16.65 15.26
CA ARG A 72 42.45 17.47 15.31
C ARG A 72 42.19 18.20 13.99
N THR A 73 43.23 18.59 13.26
CA THR A 73 43.10 19.28 11.97
C THR A 73 42.86 18.32 10.79
N ASN A 74 43.35 17.07 10.88
CA ASN A 74 43.14 16.04 9.88
C ASN A 74 42.24 14.93 10.45
N SER A 75 40.94 14.97 10.15
CA SER A 75 39.91 14.02 10.58
C SER A 75 40.01 12.64 9.88
N THR A 76 41.21 12.04 9.87
CA THR A 76 41.52 10.78 9.14
C THR A 76 42.06 9.64 10.02
N PHE A 77 42.08 9.78 11.35
CA PHE A 77 42.53 8.69 12.23
C PHE A 77 41.38 8.10 13.04
N SER A 78 40.96 6.87 12.71
CA SER A 78 40.00 6.11 13.51
C SER A 78 40.73 5.38 14.64
N PHE A 79 40.30 5.61 15.87
CA PHE A 79 40.75 4.81 17.01
C PHE A 79 40.04 3.45 16.96
N GLN A 80 40.77 2.38 16.63
CA GLN A 80 40.29 1.01 16.78
C GLN A 80 40.22 0.65 18.27
N SER A 81 39.01 0.80 18.83
CA SER A 81 38.64 0.30 20.15
C SER A 81 38.30 -1.19 20.04
N SER A 82 39.24 -2.07 20.39
CA SER A 82 38.93 -3.47 20.69
C SER A 82 38.58 -3.60 22.17
N THR A 83 37.28 -3.50 22.48
CA THR A 83 36.73 -3.91 23.78
C THR A 83 35.69 -4.99 23.55
N ASN A 84 36.09 -6.24 23.81
CA ASN A 84 35.18 -7.36 24.01
C ASN A 84 34.50 -7.20 25.38
N GLN A 85 33.21 -6.87 25.41
CA GLN A 85 32.24 -7.40 26.37
C GLN A 85 30.80 -7.27 25.82
N PRO A 86 29.90 -8.22 26.13
CA PRO A 86 28.61 -8.35 25.46
C PRO A 86 27.55 -7.50 26.17
N SER A 87 26.94 -6.59 25.41
CA SER A 87 25.68 -5.96 25.80
C SER A 87 24.67 -6.17 24.68
N SER A 88 23.63 -6.93 25.00
CA SER A 88 22.42 -7.15 24.20
C SER A 88 21.80 -5.82 23.77
N ASN A 89 21.72 -5.59 22.46
CA ASN A 89 20.57 -5.02 21.76
C ASN A 89 20.83 -4.98 20.24
N ASP A 90 19.77 -5.27 19.49
CA ASP A 90 19.69 -5.37 18.04
C ASP A 90 20.46 -4.29 17.25
N ASN A 91 21.25 -4.71 16.24
CA ASN A 91 21.37 -4.09 14.90
C ASN A 91 22.51 -4.71 14.06
N ASP A 92 22.35 -5.94 13.57
CA ASP A 92 23.28 -6.54 12.58
C ASP A 92 22.95 -6.18 11.12
N ILE A 93 22.53 -4.93 10.89
CA ILE A 93 22.56 -4.28 9.57
C ILE A 93 23.93 -3.63 9.31
N ALA A 94 24.69 -3.35 10.39
CA ALA A 94 25.90 -2.53 10.33
C ALA A 94 27.07 -3.16 9.57
N THR A 95 27.24 -4.49 9.57
CA THR A 95 28.43 -5.12 8.95
C THR A 95 28.46 -5.01 7.43
N SER A 96 27.30 -4.81 6.79
CA SER A 96 27.22 -4.54 5.34
C SER A 96 27.35 -3.05 5.01
N GLU A 97 26.84 -2.16 5.88
CA GLU A 97 26.99 -0.70 5.74
C GLU A 97 28.44 -0.25 5.96
N VAL A 98 29.16 -0.84 6.92
CA VAL A 98 30.56 -0.52 7.24
C VAL A 98 31.50 -0.82 6.07
N ARG A 99 31.18 -1.78 5.19
CA ARG A 99 31.99 -2.06 3.99
C ARG A 99 31.80 -1.02 2.88
N LEU A 100 30.66 -0.33 2.83
CA LEU A 100 30.34 0.71 1.84
C LEU A 100 30.79 2.12 2.28
N GLU A 101 30.85 2.40 3.58
CA GLU A 101 31.34 3.68 4.10
C GLU A 101 32.87 3.84 3.91
N ASN A 102 33.62 2.75 4.00
CA ASN A 102 35.10 2.76 3.91
C ASN A 102 35.66 2.97 2.49
N LEU A 103 34.82 3.14 1.46
CA LEU A 103 35.22 3.35 0.06
C LEU A 103 34.83 4.73 -0.51
N ARG A 104 34.17 5.60 0.26
CA ARG A 104 33.69 6.89 -0.26
C ARG A 104 34.66 8.04 0.07
N LYS A 105 35.30 8.59 -0.96
CA LYS A 105 36.02 9.89 -0.86
C LYS A 105 35.06 10.94 -0.26
N PRO A 106 35.52 11.83 0.64
CA PRO A 106 34.67 12.87 1.21
C PRO A 106 34.09 13.75 0.09
N LEU A 107 32.77 13.96 0.13
CA LEU A 107 32.07 14.76 -0.86
C LEU A 107 32.45 16.23 -0.67
N VAL A 108 33.30 16.75 -1.56
CA VAL A 108 33.65 18.17 -1.56
C VAL A 108 32.48 18.97 -2.12
N LEU A 109 31.83 19.73 -1.23
CA LEU A 109 30.69 20.59 -1.52
C LEU A 109 31.07 22.06 -1.37
N ASN A 110 30.71 22.88 -2.35
CA ASN A 110 30.79 24.34 -2.19
C ASN A 110 29.76 24.83 -1.16
N PHE A 111 29.87 26.09 -0.73
CA PHE A 111 29.02 26.62 0.33
C PHE A 111 27.52 26.56 -0.02
N HIS A 112 27.14 26.88 -1.27
CA HIS A 112 25.76 26.78 -1.72
C HIS A 112 25.23 25.33 -1.68
N GLU A 113 26.03 24.37 -2.14
CA GLU A 113 25.70 22.93 -2.06
C GLU A 113 25.55 22.45 -0.60
N GLN A 114 26.30 23.02 0.36
CA GLN A 114 26.14 22.71 1.78
C GLN A 114 24.81 23.21 2.35
N VAL A 115 24.37 24.41 1.95
CA VAL A 115 23.04 24.95 2.30
C VAL A 115 21.94 24.06 1.72
N LEU A 116 22.02 23.73 0.42
CA LEU A 116 21.06 22.83 -0.22
C LEU A 116 21.03 21.43 0.40
N LYS A 117 22.18 20.92 0.87
CA LYS A 117 22.23 19.66 1.62
C LYS A 117 21.47 19.76 2.94
N ALA A 118 21.60 20.86 3.68
CA ALA A 118 20.83 21.09 4.91
C ALA A 118 19.33 21.18 4.63
N GLU A 119 18.95 21.88 3.56
CA GLU A 119 17.56 21.99 3.10
C GLU A 119 16.99 20.63 2.66
N ALA A 120 17.77 19.83 1.92
CA ALA A 120 17.39 18.46 1.57
C ALA A 120 17.12 17.64 2.83
N LEU A 121 18.02 17.67 3.82
CA LEU A 121 17.88 16.94 5.07
C LEU A 121 16.61 17.34 5.84
N TRP A 122 16.32 18.64 5.90
CA TRP A 122 15.08 19.13 6.50
C TRP A 122 13.86 18.62 5.73
N ALA A 123 13.87 18.68 4.40
CA ALA A 123 12.77 18.20 3.58
C ALA A 123 12.51 16.70 3.74
N LEU A 124 13.55 15.88 3.80
CA LEU A 124 13.44 14.45 4.13
C LEU A 124 12.74 14.24 5.48
N THR A 125 13.09 15.07 6.48
CA THR A 125 12.50 15.02 7.83
C THR A 125 11.03 15.41 7.82
N VAL A 126 10.67 16.48 7.10
CA VAL A 126 9.28 16.93 6.95
C VAL A 126 8.40 15.84 6.36
N ALA A 127 8.87 15.17 5.30
CA ALA A 127 8.14 14.06 4.68
C ALA A 127 8.06 12.82 5.59
N GLN A 128 9.18 12.44 6.22
CA GLN A 128 9.25 11.26 7.09
C GLN A 128 8.40 11.38 8.36
N ARG A 129 8.34 12.58 8.96
CA ARG A 129 7.62 12.84 10.21
C ARG A 129 6.20 13.39 10.02
N GLY A 130 5.80 13.70 8.80
CA GLY A 130 4.51 14.32 8.54
C GLY A 130 4.39 15.71 9.16
N TYR A 131 5.44 16.56 9.07
CA TYR A 131 5.39 17.96 9.54
C TYR A 131 4.67 18.87 8.56
N SER A 132 3.83 19.77 9.07
CA SER A 132 3.03 20.68 8.23
C SER A 132 3.95 21.53 7.36
N PHE A 133 3.56 21.85 6.14
CA PHE A 133 4.34 22.81 5.34
C PHE A 133 4.39 24.18 6.00
N ASN A 134 3.31 24.58 6.69
CA ASN A 134 3.26 25.84 7.43
C ASN A 134 4.21 25.84 8.63
N SER A 135 4.58 24.68 9.20
CA SER A 135 5.59 24.63 10.26
C SER A 135 7.02 24.87 9.75
N CYS A 136 7.18 25.06 8.44
CA CYS A 136 8.44 25.49 7.85
C CYS A 136 8.52 27.02 7.71
N ASP A 137 7.43 27.76 7.91
CA ASP A 137 7.49 29.21 7.96
C ASP A 137 8.24 29.64 9.24
N GLU A 138 9.06 30.69 9.16
CA GLU A 138 9.93 31.20 10.25
C GLU A 138 11.03 30.24 10.77
N ILE A 139 11.08 28.98 10.31
CA ILE A 139 12.07 28.00 10.80
C ILE A 139 13.52 28.44 10.52
N GLY A 140 13.75 29.16 9.42
CA GLY A 140 15.06 29.72 9.09
C GLY A 140 15.50 30.78 10.11
N ASP A 141 14.59 31.62 10.59
CA ASP A 141 14.85 32.59 11.66
C ASP A 141 15.18 31.89 12.98
N VAL A 142 14.46 30.81 13.28
CA VAL A 142 14.74 29.98 14.45
C VAL A 142 16.15 29.38 14.36
N PHE A 143 16.53 28.80 13.23
CA PHE A 143 17.87 28.24 13.04
C PHE A 143 18.98 29.29 13.14
N ARG A 144 18.77 30.50 12.62
CA ARG A 144 19.70 31.63 12.79
C ARG A 144 19.95 31.98 14.25
N ASN A 145 18.90 31.96 15.07
CA ASN A 145 19.01 32.26 16.50
C ASN A 145 19.57 31.08 17.31
N MET A 146 19.25 29.84 16.93
CA MET A 146 19.76 28.63 17.58
C MET A 146 21.25 28.40 17.31
N PHE A 147 21.72 28.75 16.11
CA PHE A 147 23.07 28.50 15.63
C PHE A 147 23.69 29.77 15.03
N PRO A 148 23.92 30.83 15.83
CA PRO A 148 24.33 32.14 15.34
C PRO A 148 25.70 32.14 14.64
N ASP A 149 26.55 31.16 14.96
CA ASP A 149 27.87 30.92 14.38
C ASP A 149 27.82 30.15 13.04
N SER A 150 26.69 29.55 12.69
CA SER A 150 26.54 28.73 11.49
C SER A 150 26.15 29.56 10.26
N LYS A 151 27.10 29.73 9.34
CA LYS A 151 26.83 30.34 8.02
C LYS A 151 25.73 29.60 7.23
N ILE A 152 25.65 28.27 7.39
CA ILE A 152 24.61 27.46 6.74
C ILE A 152 23.23 27.79 7.29
N ALA A 153 23.10 27.99 8.61
CA ALA A 153 21.83 28.34 9.23
C ALA A 153 21.36 29.75 8.79
N HIS A 154 22.30 30.68 8.58
CA HIS A 154 22.00 32.01 8.04
C HIS A 154 21.37 31.97 6.65
N GLU A 155 21.89 31.12 5.76
CA GLU A 155 21.40 30.98 4.38
C GLU A 155 20.26 29.96 4.22
N PHE A 156 19.86 29.28 5.29
CA PHE A 156 18.76 28.32 5.25
C PHE A 156 17.44 29.05 4.93
N SER A 157 16.79 28.67 3.83
CA SER A 157 15.70 29.48 3.26
C SER A 157 14.40 28.68 3.04
N ILE A 158 14.28 27.46 3.57
CA ILE A 158 13.04 26.70 3.48
C ILE A 158 11.90 27.45 4.19
N GLN A 159 10.77 27.54 3.48
CA GLN A 159 9.47 28.02 3.91
C GLN A 159 8.39 27.11 3.31
N SER A 160 7.11 27.29 3.66
CA SER A 160 5.96 26.47 3.20
C SER A 160 5.91 26.25 1.68
N LYS A 161 6.13 27.31 0.89
CA LYS A 161 6.17 27.20 -0.58
C LYS A 161 7.39 26.45 -1.08
N LYS A 162 8.57 26.71 -0.50
CA LYS A 162 9.83 26.05 -0.87
C LYS A 162 9.81 24.56 -0.57
N ILE A 163 9.35 24.18 0.61
CA ILE A 163 9.24 22.76 0.96
C ILE A 163 8.27 22.02 0.03
N SER A 164 7.16 22.65 -0.34
CA SER A 164 6.18 22.07 -1.26
C SER A 164 6.80 21.72 -2.61
N TYR A 165 7.48 22.66 -3.28
CA TYR A 165 8.12 22.36 -4.57
C TYR A 165 9.38 21.50 -4.44
N VAL A 166 10.14 21.58 -3.35
CA VAL A 166 11.29 20.70 -3.11
C VAL A 166 10.84 19.24 -3.01
N LEU A 167 9.73 18.96 -2.33
CA LEU A 167 9.19 17.60 -2.22
C LEU A 167 8.52 17.14 -3.52
N SER A 168 7.69 17.98 -4.15
CA SER A 168 6.90 17.59 -5.34
C SER A 168 7.68 17.60 -6.65
N HIS A 169 8.67 18.47 -6.81
CA HIS A 169 9.41 18.68 -8.08
C HIS A 169 10.92 18.43 -7.96
N GLY A 170 11.46 18.23 -6.74
CA GLY A 170 12.86 17.89 -6.51
C GLY A 170 13.04 16.45 -6.03
N LEU A 171 12.97 16.27 -4.71
CA LEU A 171 13.29 15.02 -4.03
C LEU A 171 12.33 13.87 -4.40
N GLY A 172 11.03 14.13 -4.50
CA GLY A 172 10.04 13.11 -4.88
C GLY A 172 10.35 12.47 -6.24
N PRO A 173 10.45 13.28 -7.33
CA PRO A 173 10.90 12.79 -8.63
C PRO A 173 12.27 12.12 -8.62
N TYR A 174 13.22 12.59 -7.80
CA TYR A 174 14.52 11.93 -7.65
C TYR A 174 14.38 10.49 -7.12
N PHE A 175 13.68 10.29 -6.00
CA PHE A 175 13.50 8.94 -5.43
C PHE A 175 12.66 8.04 -6.32
N HIS A 176 11.68 8.60 -7.04
CA HIS A 176 10.92 7.88 -8.06
C HIS A 176 11.84 7.37 -9.19
N GLN A 177 12.69 8.23 -9.74
CA GLN A 177 13.62 7.86 -10.80
C GLN A 177 14.69 6.87 -10.32
N ASP A 178 15.13 6.98 -9.06
CA ASP A 178 16.04 6.00 -8.44
C ASP A 178 15.40 4.60 -8.38
N LEU A 179 14.12 4.53 -7.98
CA LEU A 179 13.33 3.29 -8.03
C LEU A 179 13.21 2.76 -9.46
N VAL A 180 12.84 3.60 -10.43
CA VAL A 180 12.70 3.19 -11.84
C VAL A 180 14.01 2.63 -12.39
N LYS A 181 15.15 3.23 -12.07
CA LYS A 181 16.47 2.68 -12.42
C LYS A 181 16.70 1.29 -11.83
N CYS A 182 16.31 1.07 -10.58
CA CYS A 182 16.39 -0.25 -9.95
C CYS A 182 15.49 -1.28 -10.66
N LEU A 183 14.26 -0.92 -11.02
CA LEU A 183 13.34 -1.79 -11.76
C LEU A 183 13.91 -2.18 -13.14
N LYS A 184 14.53 -1.24 -13.85
CA LYS A 184 15.14 -1.49 -15.17
C LYS A 184 16.32 -2.46 -15.13
N ARG A 185 16.96 -2.67 -13.97
CA ARG A 185 18.02 -3.68 -13.77
C ARG A 185 17.49 -5.09 -13.61
N ASN A 186 16.20 -5.26 -13.32
CA ASN A 186 15.58 -6.56 -13.10
C ASN A 186 14.97 -7.11 -14.41
N GLU A 187 14.98 -8.43 -14.56
CA GLU A 187 14.30 -9.14 -15.65
C GLU A 187 12.79 -9.01 -15.49
N LYS A 188 12.29 -9.24 -14.27
CA LYS A 188 10.88 -9.05 -13.93
C LYS A 188 10.68 -8.30 -12.62
N PHE A 189 9.48 -7.74 -12.45
CA PHE A 189 9.00 -7.18 -11.20
C PHE A 189 7.50 -7.47 -11.03
N VAL A 190 7.00 -7.40 -9.80
CA VAL A 190 5.56 -7.54 -9.50
C VAL A 190 4.98 -6.16 -9.22
N LEU A 191 3.78 -5.90 -9.74
CA LEU A 191 3.00 -4.70 -9.40
C LEU A 191 1.89 -5.10 -8.43
N CYS A 192 1.95 -4.63 -7.20
CA CYS A 192 0.85 -4.76 -6.24
C CYS A 192 0.00 -3.49 -6.28
N PHE A 193 -1.31 -3.63 -6.26
CA PHE A 193 -2.21 -2.49 -6.27
C PHE A 193 -3.45 -2.73 -5.43
N ASP A 194 -4.02 -1.63 -4.95
CA ASP A 194 -5.32 -1.63 -4.28
C ASP A 194 -5.97 -0.25 -4.42
N GLU A 195 -7.30 -0.22 -4.38
CA GLU A 195 -8.11 0.98 -4.54
C GLU A 195 -8.76 1.36 -3.21
N GLN A 196 -8.60 2.62 -2.82
CA GLN A 196 -9.32 3.20 -1.69
C GLN A 196 -10.00 4.51 -2.08
N THR A 197 -11.03 4.91 -1.33
CA THR A 197 -11.56 6.27 -1.40
C THR A 197 -10.75 7.13 -0.43
N ASN A 198 -10.13 8.21 -0.92
CA ASN A 198 -9.29 9.08 -0.10
C ASN A 198 -10.12 10.14 0.66
N ASN A 199 -9.45 10.93 1.51
CA ASN A 199 -10.08 12.01 2.29
C ASN A 199 -10.66 13.15 1.42
N GLN A 200 -10.30 13.21 0.13
CA GLN A 200 -10.86 14.17 -0.85
C GLN A 200 -12.09 13.60 -1.58
N ASN A 201 -12.59 12.42 -1.18
CA ASN A 201 -13.67 11.70 -1.85
C ASN A 201 -13.34 11.33 -3.31
N ARG A 202 -12.05 11.21 -3.66
CA ARG A 202 -11.56 10.69 -4.94
C ARG A 202 -11.16 9.23 -4.77
N LYS A 203 -11.29 8.43 -5.84
CA LYS A 203 -10.72 7.08 -5.87
C LYS A 203 -9.21 7.22 -6.02
N GLN A 204 -8.46 6.57 -5.14
CA GLN A 204 -7.01 6.54 -5.16
C GLN A 204 -6.55 5.11 -5.39
N LEU A 205 -5.87 4.88 -6.51
CA LEU A 205 -5.19 3.64 -6.84
C LEU A 205 -3.73 3.78 -6.40
N ASP A 206 -3.33 3.01 -5.38
CA ASP A 206 -1.93 2.95 -4.97
C ASP A 206 -1.23 1.81 -5.69
N LEU A 207 -0.04 2.11 -6.21
CA LEU A 207 0.83 1.17 -6.90
C LEU A 207 2.11 0.98 -6.09
N LEU A 208 2.38 -0.27 -5.74
CA LEU A 208 3.64 -0.74 -5.16
C LEU A 208 4.32 -1.67 -6.15
N VAL A 209 5.65 -1.65 -6.17
CA VAL A 209 6.45 -2.59 -6.96
C VAL A 209 7.27 -3.47 -6.03
N ARG A 210 7.26 -4.77 -6.28
CA ARG A 210 8.05 -5.76 -5.56
C ARG A 210 9.07 -6.38 -6.51
N TYR A 211 10.35 -6.27 -6.15
CA TYR A 211 11.47 -6.63 -7.02
C TYR A 211 12.72 -7.03 -6.21
N TRP A 212 13.72 -7.60 -6.87
CA TRP A 212 15.01 -7.90 -6.26
C TRP A 212 15.92 -6.66 -6.28
N CYS A 213 16.26 -6.14 -5.10
CA CYS A 213 17.21 -5.05 -5.00
C CYS A 213 18.64 -5.59 -5.05
N HIS A 214 19.32 -5.42 -6.18
CA HIS A 214 20.72 -5.85 -6.33
C HIS A 214 21.67 -5.18 -5.33
N ASP A 215 21.41 -3.93 -4.95
CA ASP A 215 22.30 -3.18 -4.05
C ASP A 215 22.18 -3.65 -2.59
N LYS A 216 21.00 -4.14 -2.19
CA LYS A 216 20.76 -4.74 -0.87
C LYS A 216 20.91 -6.26 -0.84
N GLY A 217 20.83 -6.91 -2.00
CA GLY A 217 20.75 -8.37 -2.12
C GLY A 217 19.51 -8.95 -1.45
N LEU A 218 18.37 -8.26 -1.52
CA LEU A 218 17.12 -8.65 -0.86
C LEU A 218 15.91 -8.29 -1.72
N VAL A 219 14.78 -8.98 -1.49
CA VAL A 219 13.49 -8.62 -2.04
C VAL A 219 12.94 -7.41 -1.29
N VAL A 220 12.51 -6.39 -2.04
CA VAL A 220 11.93 -5.17 -1.49
C VAL A 220 10.61 -4.84 -2.18
N THR A 221 9.66 -4.32 -1.40
CA THR A 221 8.44 -3.70 -1.91
C THR A 221 8.57 -2.19 -1.70
N ARG A 222 8.39 -1.39 -2.77
CA ARG A 222 8.58 0.06 -2.77
C ARG A 222 7.36 0.77 -3.34
N TYR A 223 7.06 1.96 -2.83
CA TYR A 223 6.03 2.84 -3.38
C TYR A 223 6.41 3.29 -4.79
N TYR A 224 5.56 2.99 -5.77
CA TYR A 224 5.74 3.43 -7.14
C TYR A 224 4.97 4.73 -7.39
N LYS A 225 3.65 4.72 -7.20
CA LYS A 225 2.82 5.92 -7.44
C LYS A 225 1.41 5.77 -6.87
N SER A 226 0.76 6.90 -6.59
CA SER A 226 -0.67 7.01 -6.36
C SER A 226 -1.32 7.71 -7.55
N ILE A 227 -2.40 7.13 -8.05
CA ILE A 227 -3.20 7.66 -9.15
C ILE A 227 -4.59 8.02 -8.64
N PHE A 228 -5.02 9.25 -8.86
CA PHE A 228 -6.28 9.78 -8.35
C PHE A 228 -7.30 9.88 -9.48
N LEU A 229 -8.39 9.14 -9.36
CA LEU A 229 -9.40 8.91 -10.39
C LEU A 229 -10.79 9.33 -9.90
N GLY A 230 -11.62 9.86 -10.81
CA GLY A 230 -13.05 10.04 -10.56
C GLY A 230 -13.85 8.73 -10.68
N HIS A 231 -13.48 7.90 -11.67
CA HIS A 231 -14.08 6.58 -11.91
C HIS A 231 -12.99 5.51 -12.03
N ALA A 232 -13.25 4.32 -11.49
CA ALA A 232 -12.30 3.22 -11.43
C ALA A 232 -12.81 1.97 -12.17
N THR A 233 -13.14 2.11 -13.46
CA THR A 233 -13.42 0.93 -14.30
C THR A 233 -12.11 0.22 -14.66
N ALA A 234 -12.17 -1.09 -14.94
CA ALA A 234 -10.99 -1.87 -15.31
C ALA A 234 -10.21 -1.26 -16.50
N SER A 235 -10.90 -0.69 -17.49
CA SER A 235 -10.26 -0.02 -18.63
C SER A 235 -9.53 1.27 -18.23
N ILE A 236 -10.11 2.07 -17.32
CA ILE A 236 -9.47 3.29 -16.82
C ILE A 236 -8.21 2.93 -16.03
N LEU A 237 -8.31 1.95 -15.13
CA LEU A 237 -7.18 1.47 -14.33
C LEU A 237 -6.06 0.92 -15.23
N LYS A 238 -6.41 0.13 -16.25
CA LYS A 238 -5.45 -0.42 -17.23
C LYS A 238 -4.69 0.70 -17.94
N ASN A 239 -5.39 1.71 -18.45
CA ASN A 239 -4.76 2.82 -19.17
C ASN A 239 -3.84 3.60 -18.24
N ALA A 240 -4.29 3.89 -17.01
CA ALA A 240 -3.49 4.59 -16.03
C ALA A 240 -2.18 3.87 -15.66
N ILE A 241 -2.23 2.53 -15.50
CA ILE A 241 -1.02 1.70 -15.25
C ILE A 241 -0.10 1.71 -16.47
N VAL A 242 -0.64 1.46 -17.67
CA VAL A 242 0.15 1.42 -18.91
C VAL A 242 0.82 2.75 -19.21
N ASP A 243 0.11 3.87 -19.03
CA ASP A 243 0.65 5.21 -19.30
C ASP A 243 1.71 5.59 -18.26
N SER A 244 1.56 5.15 -17.01
CA SER A 244 2.62 5.28 -15.99
C SER A 244 3.89 4.54 -16.41
N PHE A 245 3.76 3.28 -16.85
CA PHE A 245 4.90 2.50 -17.34
C PHE A 245 5.55 3.13 -18.56
N LYS A 246 4.76 3.63 -19.53
CA LYS A 246 5.29 4.35 -20.71
C LYS A 246 6.05 5.61 -20.30
N THR A 247 5.52 6.40 -19.37
CA THR A 247 6.15 7.63 -18.88
C THR A 247 7.52 7.36 -18.27
N ASP A 248 7.67 6.26 -17.53
CA ASP A 248 8.92 5.87 -16.89
C ASP A 248 9.82 5.00 -17.79
N GLY A 249 9.38 4.68 -19.01
CA GLY A 249 10.08 3.79 -19.94
C GLY A 249 10.25 2.37 -19.40
N LEU A 250 9.24 1.86 -18.69
CA LEU A 250 9.15 0.48 -18.22
C LEU A 250 8.39 -0.36 -19.23
N GLU A 251 8.98 -1.49 -19.61
CA GLU A 251 8.37 -2.43 -20.55
C GLU A 251 7.34 -3.31 -19.82
N ILE A 252 6.08 -3.31 -20.27
CA ILE A 252 5.01 -4.09 -19.63
C ILE A 252 5.30 -5.61 -19.60
N LYS A 253 6.06 -6.14 -20.56
CA LYS A 253 6.48 -7.57 -20.58
C LYS A 253 7.42 -7.97 -19.43
N ARG A 254 7.99 -6.98 -18.71
CA ARG A 254 8.78 -7.23 -17.48
C ARG A 254 7.90 -7.40 -16.25
N LEU A 255 6.59 -7.14 -16.35
CA LEU A 255 5.68 -7.46 -15.27
C LEU A 255 5.60 -9.00 -15.13
N LEU A 256 5.85 -9.53 -13.94
CA LEU A 256 5.73 -10.97 -13.65
C LEU A 256 4.28 -11.31 -13.30
N MET A 257 3.68 -10.50 -12.43
CA MET A 257 2.40 -10.76 -11.79
C MET A 257 1.78 -9.45 -11.30
N LEU A 258 0.45 -9.44 -11.17
CA LEU A 258 -0.30 -8.45 -10.41
C LEU A 258 -0.62 -8.98 -9.00
N GLY A 259 -0.15 -8.29 -7.96
CA GLY A 259 -0.53 -8.55 -6.57
C GLY A 259 -1.84 -7.85 -6.23
N ARG A 260 -2.95 -8.60 -6.14
CA ARG A 260 -4.31 -8.08 -6.03
C ARG A 260 -5.20 -8.94 -5.13
N ASP A 261 -6.27 -8.37 -4.59
CA ASP A 261 -7.39 -9.11 -3.99
C ASP A 261 -8.34 -9.64 -5.11
N SER A 262 -9.50 -10.21 -4.77
CA SER A 262 -10.34 -10.91 -5.77
C SER A 262 -11.71 -10.28 -6.14
N PRO A 263 -11.95 -8.95 -6.06
CA PRO A 263 -13.17 -8.35 -6.58
C PRO A 263 -13.20 -8.40 -8.11
N PHE A 264 -14.40 -8.41 -8.69
CA PHE A 264 -14.60 -8.57 -10.14
C PHE A 264 -13.88 -7.52 -11.00
N VAL A 265 -13.75 -6.28 -10.51
CA VAL A 265 -13.02 -5.21 -11.22
C VAL A 265 -11.54 -5.55 -11.35
N ASN A 266 -10.93 -6.10 -10.29
CA ASN A 266 -9.50 -6.44 -10.28
C ASN A 266 -9.19 -7.68 -11.12
N LEU A 267 -10.11 -8.66 -11.13
CA LEU A 267 -10.04 -9.81 -12.05
C LEU A 267 -10.13 -9.36 -13.52
N SER A 268 -11.01 -8.39 -13.80
CA SER A 268 -11.18 -7.83 -15.15
C SER A 268 -9.94 -7.03 -15.57
N LEU A 269 -9.35 -6.24 -14.65
CA LEU A 269 -8.10 -5.53 -14.87
C LEU A 269 -6.94 -6.50 -15.16
N GLU A 270 -6.81 -7.58 -14.39
CA GLU A 270 -5.79 -8.62 -14.60
C GLU A 270 -5.89 -9.22 -16.01
N LYS A 271 -7.10 -9.49 -16.50
CA LYS A 271 -7.34 -9.95 -17.87
C LYS A 271 -6.90 -8.92 -18.92
N LEU A 272 -7.26 -7.64 -18.74
CA LEU A 272 -6.89 -6.59 -19.69
C LEU A 272 -5.37 -6.34 -19.74
N ILE A 273 -4.69 -6.41 -18.60
CA ILE A 273 -3.22 -6.31 -18.54
C ILE A 273 -2.59 -7.55 -19.16
N GLN A 274 -3.14 -8.74 -18.95
CA GLN A 274 -2.69 -9.96 -19.60
C GLN A 274 -2.76 -9.85 -21.13
N ASP A 275 -3.88 -9.36 -21.67
CA ASP A 275 -4.06 -9.17 -23.10
C ASP A 275 -3.06 -8.15 -23.67
N GLU A 276 -2.76 -7.09 -22.91
CA GLU A 276 -1.72 -6.11 -23.27
C GLU A 276 -0.32 -6.74 -23.26
N MET A 277 0.00 -7.58 -22.27
CA MET A 277 1.28 -8.28 -22.19
C MET A 277 1.48 -9.26 -23.35
N LYS A 278 0.44 -10.01 -23.72
CA LYS A 278 0.50 -10.96 -24.85
C LYS A 278 0.81 -10.26 -26.16
N LYS A 279 0.23 -9.07 -26.40
CA LYS A 279 0.57 -8.23 -27.57
C LYS A 279 2.04 -7.79 -27.60
N ASN A 280 2.70 -7.75 -26.44
CA ASN A 280 4.09 -7.33 -26.29
C ASN A 280 5.04 -8.53 -26.05
N GLY A 281 4.61 -9.76 -26.34
CA GLY A 281 5.44 -10.97 -26.21
C GLY A 281 5.74 -11.39 -24.76
N GLY A 282 4.80 -11.17 -23.84
CA GLY A 282 4.88 -11.65 -22.46
C GLY A 282 3.56 -12.26 -21.97
N ASP A 283 3.56 -12.84 -20.77
CA ASP A 283 2.35 -13.31 -20.09
C ASP A 283 2.48 -13.16 -18.58
N LEU A 284 1.36 -13.07 -17.87
CA LEU A 284 1.31 -12.99 -16.41
C LEU A 284 1.37 -14.38 -15.79
N LEU A 285 2.19 -14.53 -14.73
CA LEU A 285 2.10 -15.67 -13.84
C LEU A 285 0.82 -15.59 -13.00
N LYS A 286 0.03 -16.67 -12.98
CA LYS A 286 -1.24 -16.75 -12.25
C LYS A 286 -1.11 -17.69 -11.07
N ILE A 287 -1.11 -17.14 -9.85
CA ILE A 287 -1.14 -17.92 -8.60
C ILE A 287 -2.41 -17.71 -7.77
N GLY A 288 -3.35 -16.88 -8.25
CA GLY A 288 -4.56 -16.52 -7.53
C GLY A 288 -4.48 -15.12 -6.91
N GLY A 289 -5.47 -14.78 -6.07
CA GLY A 289 -5.53 -13.52 -5.35
C GLY A 289 -4.88 -13.58 -3.97
N CYS A 290 -5.13 -12.55 -3.15
CA CYS A 290 -4.61 -12.49 -1.79
C CYS A 290 -5.19 -13.60 -0.88
N HIS A 291 -4.33 -14.54 -0.43
CA HIS A 291 -4.71 -15.65 0.45
C HIS A 291 -5.14 -15.20 1.85
N LEU A 292 -4.60 -14.08 2.35
CA LEU A 292 -5.05 -13.48 3.61
C LEU A 292 -6.55 -13.10 3.54
N HIS A 293 -7.01 -12.57 2.41
CA HIS A 293 -8.42 -12.25 2.21
C HIS A 293 -9.29 -13.51 2.13
N VAL A 294 -8.80 -14.59 1.52
CA VAL A 294 -9.53 -15.87 1.47
C VAL A 294 -9.72 -16.43 2.88
N VAL A 295 -8.66 -16.47 3.68
CA VAL A 295 -8.72 -16.94 5.08
C VAL A 295 -9.64 -16.06 5.91
N HIS A 296 -9.53 -14.74 5.77
CA HIS A 296 -10.41 -13.78 6.43
C HIS A 296 -11.88 -13.99 6.07
N ASN A 297 -12.20 -14.15 4.79
CA ASN A 297 -13.57 -14.35 4.34
C ASN A 297 -14.13 -15.71 4.79
N GLY A 298 -13.31 -16.75 4.88
CA GLY A 298 -13.71 -18.05 5.44
C GLY A 298 -14.12 -17.94 6.90
N PHE A 299 -13.29 -17.29 7.71
CA PHE A 299 -13.64 -16.99 9.10
C PHE A 299 -14.93 -16.15 9.23
N LYS A 300 -15.05 -15.09 8.41
CA LYS A 300 -16.24 -14.23 8.40
C LYS A 300 -17.49 -15.00 8.00
N ALA A 301 -17.41 -15.86 6.98
CA ALA A 301 -18.51 -16.73 6.57
C ALA A 301 -18.94 -17.64 7.72
N GLY A 302 -17.98 -18.22 8.44
CA GLY A 302 -18.22 -18.97 9.66
C GLY A 302 -19.03 -18.21 10.70
N LEU A 303 -18.60 -17.00 11.08
CA LEU A 303 -19.35 -16.22 12.07
C LEU A 303 -20.72 -15.76 11.56
N SER A 304 -20.85 -15.51 10.25
CA SER A 304 -22.11 -15.08 9.62
C SER A 304 -23.11 -16.21 9.39
N SER A 305 -22.76 -17.48 9.63
CA SER A 305 -23.71 -18.59 9.57
C SER A 305 -24.55 -18.74 10.85
N THR A 306 -24.32 -17.88 11.84
CA THR A 306 -25.06 -17.84 13.11
C THR A 306 -25.44 -16.40 13.46
N ASP A 307 -26.41 -16.23 14.36
CA ASP A 307 -26.85 -14.92 14.85
C ASP A 307 -25.97 -14.35 15.98
N TRP A 308 -24.77 -14.91 16.19
CA TRP A 308 -23.92 -14.55 17.34
C TRP A 308 -23.37 -13.13 17.26
N HIS A 309 -23.05 -12.66 16.04
CA HIS A 309 -22.53 -11.33 15.73
C HIS A 309 -21.58 -10.71 16.78
N PRO A 310 -20.47 -11.36 17.15
CA PRO A 310 -19.57 -10.91 18.22
C PRO A 310 -18.96 -9.52 17.94
N GLN A 311 -18.80 -9.19 16.65
CA GLN A 311 -18.32 -7.90 16.15
C GLN A 311 -19.22 -6.75 16.61
N ASN A 312 -20.54 -6.92 16.47
CA ASN A 312 -21.52 -5.89 16.81
C ASN A 312 -21.53 -5.62 18.32
N LYS A 313 -21.40 -6.69 19.13
CA LYS A 313 -21.30 -6.59 20.60
C LYS A 313 -20.07 -5.75 21.01
N CYS A 314 -18.92 -6.01 20.42
CA CYS A 314 -17.70 -5.25 20.67
C CYS A 314 -17.82 -3.78 20.21
N ILE A 315 -18.44 -3.55 19.05
CA ILE A 315 -18.68 -2.20 18.51
C ILE A 315 -19.61 -1.40 19.42
N ASP A 316 -20.67 -2.00 19.95
CA ASP A 316 -21.60 -1.34 20.87
C ASP A 316 -20.88 -0.91 22.15
N ILE A 317 -20.08 -1.80 22.76
CA ILE A 317 -19.27 -1.48 23.95
C ILE A 317 -18.32 -0.31 23.65
N TYR A 318 -17.51 -0.39 22.59
CA TYR A 318 -16.60 0.71 22.24
C TYR A 318 -17.34 2.03 21.97
N SER A 319 -18.44 1.98 21.24
CA SER A 319 -19.22 3.15 20.84
C SER A 319 -19.90 3.85 22.04
N TRP A 320 -20.15 3.12 23.13
CA TRP A 320 -20.64 3.72 24.38
C TRP A 320 -19.66 4.76 24.93
N PHE A 321 -18.37 4.46 24.85
CA PHE A 321 -17.30 5.27 25.44
C PHE A 321 -16.64 6.25 24.45
N LYS A 322 -16.66 5.97 23.12
CA LYS A 322 -15.89 6.70 22.09
C LYS A 322 -15.83 8.22 22.26
N GLN A 323 -16.96 8.87 22.57
CA GLN A 323 -17.11 10.33 22.61
C GLN A 323 -17.57 10.89 23.97
N SER A 324 -17.48 10.12 25.07
CA SER A 324 -17.88 10.60 26.39
C SER A 324 -16.74 10.49 27.40
N PRO A 325 -16.01 11.59 27.67
CA PRO A 325 -14.98 11.63 28.70
C PRO A 325 -15.51 11.24 30.08
N ALA A 326 -16.72 11.70 30.44
CA ALA A 326 -17.37 11.37 31.71
C ALA A 326 -17.55 9.85 31.88
N ARG A 327 -18.18 9.19 30.89
CA ARG A 327 -18.37 7.72 30.93
C ARG A 327 -17.06 6.95 31.00
N LYS A 328 -16.00 7.46 30.32
CA LYS A 328 -14.66 6.85 30.41
C LYS A 328 -14.09 6.98 31.81
N GLN A 329 -14.20 8.15 32.44
CA GLN A 329 -13.72 8.37 33.79
C GLN A 329 -14.46 7.46 34.78
N ASP A 330 -15.79 7.46 34.75
CA ASP A 330 -16.62 6.62 35.61
C ASP A 330 -16.22 5.12 35.50
N PHE A 331 -15.96 4.65 34.28
CA PHE A 331 -15.55 3.27 34.06
C PHE A 331 -14.11 2.98 34.48
N ILE A 332 -13.20 3.95 34.33
CA ILE A 332 -11.82 3.84 34.82
C ILE A 332 -11.81 3.72 36.35
N ASP A 333 -12.63 4.49 37.04
CA ASP A 333 -12.73 4.44 38.51
C ASP A 333 -13.20 3.04 38.95
N ILE A 334 -14.21 2.46 38.28
CA ILE A 334 -14.62 1.07 38.53
C ILE A 334 -13.50 0.06 38.24
N ILE A 335 -12.76 0.24 37.14
CA ILE A 335 -11.62 -0.63 36.83
C ILE A 335 -10.57 -0.57 37.95
N ASP A 336 -10.29 0.64 38.46
CA ASP A 336 -9.31 0.86 39.52
C ASP A 336 -9.75 0.22 40.85
N ASP A 337 -11.05 0.24 41.16
CA ASP A 337 -11.64 -0.44 42.31
C ASP A 337 -11.50 -1.98 42.23
N PHE A 338 -11.59 -2.55 41.02
CA PHE A 338 -11.34 -3.97 40.80
C PHE A 338 -9.85 -4.31 40.86
N ASN A 339 -9.04 -3.64 40.04
CA ASN A 339 -7.59 -3.78 39.96
C ASN A 339 -7.00 -2.68 39.06
N SER A 340 -6.27 -1.75 39.68
CA SER A 340 -5.61 -0.62 39.01
C SER A 340 -4.57 -0.99 37.94
N LEU A 341 -4.08 -2.23 37.92
CA LEU A 341 -3.15 -2.72 36.89
C LEU A 341 -3.85 -3.22 35.62
N MET A 342 -5.18 -3.28 35.60
CA MET A 342 -5.93 -3.73 34.42
C MET A 342 -5.85 -2.74 33.26
N GLU A 343 -5.98 -3.27 32.05
CA GLU A 343 -5.93 -2.47 30.84
C GLU A 343 -7.18 -1.58 30.70
N LYS A 344 -7.02 -0.28 30.89
CA LYS A 344 -8.13 0.70 30.93
C LYS A 344 -8.76 1.03 29.57
N THR A 345 -8.12 0.63 28.48
CA THR A 345 -8.52 1.06 27.13
C THR A 345 -9.51 0.08 26.51
N ILE A 346 -10.61 0.58 25.95
CA ILE A 346 -11.49 -0.25 25.10
C ILE A 346 -11.01 -0.13 23.66
N LEU A 347 -10.73 -1.28 23.03
CA LEU A 347 -10.21 -1.34 21.68
C LEU A 347 -11.34 -1.22 20.65
N TYR A 348 -11.08 -0.48 19.57
CA TYR A 348 -11.99 -0.40 18.43
C TYR A 348 -11.77 -1.57 17.48
N PHE A 349 -12.86 -2.17 17.01
CA PHE A 349 -12.84 -3.16 15.93
C PHE A 349 -13.19 -2.51 14.59
N THR A 350 -12.38 -2.73 13.55
CA THR A 350 -12.71 -2.41 12.16
C THR A 350 -13.02 -3.68 11.37
N ASN A 351 -14.11 -3.68 10.61
CA ASN A 351 -14.49 -4.84 9.79
C ASN A 351 -13.47 -5.17 8.68
N THR A 352 -12.53 -4.27 8.39
CA THR A 352 -11.48 -4.42 7.39
C THR A 352 -10.19 -5.03 7.92
N ARG A 353 -9.99 -5.11 9.25
CA ARG A 353 -8.74 -5.62 9.87
C ARG A 353 -9.05 -6.65 10.94
N TRP A 354 -9.48 -7.81 10.49
CA TRP A 354 -9.94 -8.88 11.37
C TRP A 354 -8.91 -9.41 12.37
N VAL A 355 -7.60 -9.30 12.11
CA VAL A 355 -6.54 -9.62 13.10
C VAL A 355 -6.75 -8.88 14.44
N LEU A 356 -7.53 -7.79 14.44
CA LEU A 356 -7.88 -7.06 15.65
C LEU A 356 -9.05 -7.68 16.43
N LEU A 357 -9.89 -8.53 15.84
CA LEU A 357 -11.08 -9.07 16.52
C LEU A 357 -10.71 -9.88 17.76
N GLY A 358 -9.74 -10.79 17.65
CA GLY A 358 -9.25 -11.57 18.79
C GLY A 358 -8.77 -10.65 19.92
N LYS A 359 -7.96 -9.64 19.60
CA LYS A 359 -7.48 -8.65 20.58
C LYS A 359 -8.61 -7.85 21.25
N VAL A 360 -9.61 -7.45 20.46
CA VAL A 360 -10.78 -6.70 20.97
C VAL A 360 -11.63 -7.60 21.88
N ILE A 361 -11.90 -8.84 21.46
CA ILE A 361 -12.65 -9.80 22.27
C ILE A 361 -11.90 -10.13 23.56
N ASN A 362 -10.59 -10.37 23.49
CA ASN A 362 -9.76 -10.60 24.66
C ASN A 362 -9.85 -9.42 25.64
N ARG A 363 -9.75 -8.17 25.13
CA ARG A 363 -9.92 -6.97 25.98
C ARG A 363 -11.30 -6.92 26.64
N VAL A 364 -12.37 -7.23 25.92
CA VAL A 364 -13.73 -7.30 26.47
C VAL A 364 -13.86 -8.38 27.53
N LEU A 365 -13.23 -9.54 27.34
CA LEU A 365 -13.25 -10.65 28.30
C LEU A 365 -12.42 -10.37 29.55
N VAL A 366 -11.26 -9.71 29.42
CA VAL A 366 -10.46 -9.22 30.56
C VAL A 366 -11.25 -8.20 31.39
N LEU A 367 -11.96 -7.30 30.71
CA LEU A 367 -12.80 -6.27 31.35
C LEU A 367 -14.22 -6.77 31.68
N TRP A 368 -14.50 -8.07 31.60
CA TRP A 368 -15.88 -8.57 31.71
C TRP A 368 -16.55 -8.22 33.03
N GLU A 369 -15.86 -8.43 34.17
CA GLU A 369 -16.44 -8.12 35.48
C GLU A 369 -16.58 -6.62 35.74
N PRO A 370 -15.59 -5.76 35.43
CA PRO A 370 -15.79 -4.31 35.44
C PRO A 370 -16.93 -3.84 34.53
N LEU A 371 -17.11 -4.45 33.35
CA LEU A 371 -18.21 -4.13 32.44
C LEU A 371 -19.57 -4.52 33.05
N ASN A 372 -19.66 -5.67 33.73
CA ASN A 372 -20.87 -6.05 34.48
C ASN A 372 -21.16 -5.03 35.57
N GLU A 373 -20.17 -4.66 36.38
CA GLU A 373 -20.37 -3.66 37.45
C GLU A 373 -20.84 -2.33 36.87
N TYR A 374 -20.18 -1.83 35.84
CA TYR A 374 -20.53 -0.56 35.20
C TYR A 374 -21.95 -0.58 34.61
N PHE A 375 -22.28 -1.56 33.78
CA PHE A 375 -23.54 -1.59 33.03
C PHE A 375 -24.73 -2.15 33.82
N LEU A 376 -24.50 -3.07 34.75
CA LEU A 376 -25.57 -3.76 35.48
C LEU A 376 -25.81 -3.21 36.89
N VAL A 377 -24.84 -2.50 37.48
CA VAL A 377 -24.94 -1.96 38.85
C VAL A 377 -24.80 -0.44 38.88
N PHE A 378 -23.67 0.11 38.44
CA PHE A 378 -23.38 1.54 38.52
C PHE A 378 -24.36 2.39 37.70
N LEU A 379 -24.55 2.09 36.41
CA LEU A 379 -25.44 2.88 35.54
C LEU A 379 -26.89 2.87 36.04
N PRO A 380 -27.51 1.71 36.38
CA PRO A 380 -28.84 1.66 36.98
C PRO A 380 -28.98 2.41 38.31
N THR A 381 -27.91 2.51 39.09
CA THR A 381 -27.96 3.10 40.43
C THR A 381 -27.72 4.61 40.37
N ASN A 382 -26.67 5.02 39.67
CA ASN A 382 -26.12 6.37 39.74
C ASN A 382 -26.44 7.23 38.51
N GLN A 383 -26.76 6.62 37.36
CA GLN A 383 -26.90 7.33 36.08
C GLN A 383 -28.17 6.97 35.30
N LYS A 384 -29.30 6.80 36.01
CA LYS A 384 -30.61 6.40 35.43
C LYS A 384 -31.04 7.23 34.21
N GLN A 385 -30.74 8.52 34.19
CA GLN A 385 -31.08 9.40 33.08
C GLN A 385 -30.29 9.08 31.80
N GLN A 386 -29.05 8.59 31.91
CA GLN A 386 -28.20 8.27 30.74
C GLN A 386 -28.66 7.00 30.00
N ILE A 387 -29.36 6.11 30.70
CA ILE A 387 -29.81 4.82 30.17
C ILE A 387 -31.28 4.82 29.74
N GLN A 388 -32.03 5.88 30.04
CA GLN A 388 -33.45 5.96 29.69
C GLN A 388 -33.63 6.00 28.16
N LYS A 389 -34.36 5.03 27.60
CA LYS A 389 -34.62 4.89 26.15
C LYS A 389 -33.34 4.84 25.30
N ASN A 390 -32.31 4.13 25.77
CA ASN A 390 -31.05 4.01 25.05
C ASN A 390 -30.85 2.59 24.52
N ASP A 391 -31.18 2.38 23.24
CA ASP A 391 -31.12 1.06 22.59
C ASP A 391 -29.72 0.41 22.69
N ARG A 392 -28.64 1.21 22.68
CA ARG A 392 -27.27 0.68 22.81
C ARG A 392 -27.04 0.13 24.20
N TYR A 393 -27.49 0.83 25.23
CA TYR A 393 -27.43 0.34 26.61
C TYR A 393 -28.19 -0.98 26.74
N ASP A 394 -29.41 -1.06 26.19
CA ASP A 394 -30.23 -2.28 26.27
C ASP A 394 -29.55 -3.47 25.58
N ARG A 395 -28.95 -3.27 24.39
CA ARG A 395 -28.17 -4.31 23.70
C ARG A 395 -26.93 -4.77 24.48
N ILE A 396 -26.21 -3.84 25.11
CA ILE A 396 -25.03 -4.17 25.94
C ILE A 396 -25.47 -4.92 27.19
N LYS A 397 -26.48 -4.42 27.90
CA LYS A 397 -27.05 -5.05 29.10
C LYS A 397 -27.48 -6.49 28.83
N LEU A 398 -28.23 -6.72 27.75
CA LEU A 398 -28.65 -8.06 27.33
C LEU A 398 -27.44 -8.96 27.04
N SER A 399 -26.40 -8.42 26.39
CA SER A 399 -25.18 -9.16 26.09
C SER A 399 -24.39 -9.55 27.34
N LEU A 400 -24.30 -8.67 28.33
CA LEU A 400 -23.55 -8.91 29.58
C LEU A 400 -24.29 -9.84 30.56
N THR A 401 -25.62 -9.79 30.58
CA THR A 401 -26.44 -10.62 31.48
C THR A 401 -26.42 -12.11 31.09
N SER A 402 -26.12 -12.44 29.84
CA SER A 402 -26.18 -13.80 29.32
C SER A 402 -24.82 -14.51 29.33
N TYR A 403 -24.71 -15.59 30.10
CA TYR A 403 -23.53 -16.48 30.06
C TYR A 403 -23.28 -17.05 28.64
N LYS A 404 -24.35 -17.26 27.86
CA LYS A 404 -24.25 -17.68 26.44
C LYS A 404 -23.38 -16.71 25.64
N THR A 405 -23.51 -15.40 25.83
CA THR A 405 -22.66 -14.42 25.14
C THR A 405 -21.20 -14.54 25.54
N LYS A 406 -20.90 -14.69 26.85
CA LYS A 406 -19.51 -14.87 27.33
C LYS A 406 -18.88 -16.13 26.72
N ILE A 407 -19.62 -17.24 26.66
CA ILE A 407 -19.18 -18.51 26.06
C ILE A 407 -18.92 -18.36 24.56
N GLN A 408 -19.81 -17.70 23.83
CA GLN A 408 -19.63 -17.41 22.40
C GLN A 408 -18.38 -16.60 22.15
N LEU A 409 -18.13 -15.54 22.93
CA LEU A 409 -16.92 -14.73 22.83
C LEU A 409 -15.65 -15.55 23.13
N GLN A 410 -15.68 -16.42 24.14
CA GLN A 410 -14.57 -17.32 24.45
C GLN A 410 -14.28 -18.30 23.31
N PHE A 411 -15.30 -18.87 22.68
CA PHE A 411 -15.13 -19.73 21.50
C PHE A 411 -14.51 -18.97 20.32
N VAL A 412 -15.02 -17.77 20.03
CA VAL A 412 -14.51 -16.94 18.94
C VAL A 412 -13.06 -16.50 19.21
N LEU A 413 -12.71 -16.19 20.46
CA LEU A 413 -11.34 -15.92 20.86
C LEU A 413 -10.43 -17.13 20.61
N PHE A 414 -10.86 -18.33 21.01
CA PHE A 414 -10.15 -19.57 20.75
C PHE A 414 -9.87 -19.77 19.26
N LEU A 415 -10.88 -19.56 18.40
CA LEU A 415 -10.68 -19.65 16.95
C LEU A 415 -9.59 -18.67 16.48
N CYS A 416 -9.65 -17.40 16.91
CA CYS A 416 -8.66 -16.39 16.52
C CYS A 416 -7.25 -16.82 16.94
N GLU A 417 -7.04 -17.08 18.22
CA GLU A 417 -5.71 -17.30 18.80
C GLU A 417 -5.10 -18.66 18.40
N THR A 418 -5.91 -19.71 18.33
CA THR A 418 -5.40 -21.08 18.16
C THR A 418 -5.29 -21.49 16.70
N ILE A 419 -6.20 -21.03 15.83
CA ILE A 419 -6.29 -21.52 14.45
C ILE A 419 -5.66 -20.54 13.47
N PHE A 420 -5.95 -19.24 13.60
CA PHE A 420 -5.69 -18.29 12.52
C PHE A 420 -4.55 -17.31 12.81
N ASP A 421 -4.35 -16.89 14.05
CA ASP A 421 -3.39 -15.82 14.41
C ASP A 421 -1.97 -16.13 13.94
N ARG A 422 -1.53 -17.39 14.06
CA ARG A 422 -0.22 -17.82 13.57
C ARG A 422 -0.06 -17.59 12.06
N PHE A 423 -1.05 -18.01 11.27
CA PHE A 423 -1.02 -17.86 9.81
C PHE A 423 -1.02 -16.38 9.40
N LEU A 424 -1.90 -15.59 9.99
CA LEU A 424 -2.02 -14.16 9.68
C LEU A 424 -0.76 -13.39 10.03
N THR A 425 -0.24 -13.62 11.25
CA THR A 425 0.96 -12.94 11.74
C THR A 425 2.18 -13.29 10.88
N LEU A 426 2.29 -14.55 10.45
CA LEU A 426 3.35 -14.99 9.55
C LEU A 426 3.28 -14.26 8.19
N PHE A 427 2.14 -14.30 7.51
CA PHE A 427 2.03 -13.74 6.16
C PHE A 427 1.83 -12.22 6.08
N GLN A 428 1.76 -11.53 7.22
CA GLN A 428 1.85 -10.05 7.29
C GLN A 428 3.28 -9.50 7.28
N GLN A 429 4.30 -10.36 7.36
CA GLN A 429 5.71 -9.95 7.35
C GLN A 429 6.17 -9.43 5.96
N GLU A 430 7.17 -8.55 5.96
CA GLU A 430 7.81 -8.01 4.73
C GLU A 430 8.70 -9.03 4.01
N ALA A 431 9.23 -10.03 4.73
CA ALA A 431 10.11 -11.04 4.17
C ALA A 431 9.39 -11.88 3.09
N PRO A 432 10.08 -12.34 2.05
CA PRO A 432 9.48 -13.26 1.09
C PRO A 432 9.14 -14.60 1.76
N LEU A 433 7.86 -14.96 1.79
CA LEU A 433 7.37 -16.18 2.44
C LEU A 433 6.64 -17.13 1.48
N ILE A 434 6.79 -16.90 0.16
CA ILE A 434 6.12 -17.73 -0.86
C ILE A 434 6.45 -19.22 -0.76
N HIS A 435 7.68 -19.55 -0.30
CA HIS A 435 8.15 -20.90 -0.04
C HIS A 435 7.44 -21.62 1.12
N LEU A 436 6.76 -20.91 2.01
CA LEU A 436 5.96 -21.51 3.09
C LEU A 436 4.47 -21.55 2.77
N LEU A 437 4.03 -20.81 1.76
CA LEU A 437 2.61 -20.53 1.54
C LEU A 437 1.75 -21.79 1.40
N HIS A 438 2.14 -22.74 0.54
CA HIS A 438 1.34 -23.96 0.34
C HIS A 438 1.28 -24.84 1.60
N LEU A 439 2.43 -25.04 2.26
CA LEU A 439 2.52 -25.79 3.51
C LEU A 439 1.63 -25.18 4.58
N GLU A 440 1.72 -23.86 4.77
CA GLU A 440 0.98 -23.16 5.80
C GLU A 440 -0.53 -23.09 5.54
N LEU A 441 -0.93 -23.00 4.27
CA LEU A 441 -2.33 -23.13 3.87
C LEU A 441 -2.88 -24.53 4.16
N SER A 442 -2.09 -25.57 3.86
CA SER A 442 -2.44 -26.96 4.18
C SER A 442 -2.56 -27.16 5.68
N THR A 443 -1.61 -26.64 6.47
CA THR A 443 -1.60 -26.71 7.93
C THR A 443 -2.80 -25.98 8.53
N LEU A 444 -3.12 -24.78 8.04
CA LEU A 444 -4.30 -24.03 8.49
C LEU A 444 -5.60 -24.81 8.23
N TYR A 445 -5.78 -25.33 7.01
CA TYR A 445 -7.00 -26.05 6.66
C TYR A 445 -7.14 -27.35 7.45
N ARG A 446 -6.06 -28.15 7.58
CA ARG A 446 -6.03 -29.31 8.47
C ARG A 446 -6.34 -28.91 9.92
N GLY A 447 -5.77 -27.79 10.39
CA GLY A 447 -5.98 -27.23 11.71
C GLY A 447 -7.43 -26.88 12.03
N VAL A 448 -8.22 -26.47 11.03
CA VAL A 448 -9.68 -26.28 11.14
C VAL A 448 -10.39 -27.63 11.23
N LEU A 449 -10.06 -28.57 10.34
CA LEU A 449 -10.74 -29.87 10.23
C LEU A 449 -10.61 -30.71 11.51
N VAL A 450 -9.42 -30.74 12.13
CA VAL A 450 -9.18 -31.52 13.36
C VAL A 450 -9.93 -31.01 14.59
N GLN A 451 -10.52 -29.81 14.54
CA GLN A 451 -11.31 -29.29 15.66
C GLN A 451 -12.66 -29.99 15.82
N PHE A 452 -13.20 -30.54 14.73
CA PHE A 452 -14.56 -31.09 14.68
C PHE A 452 -14.68 -32.44 13.98
N LEU A 453 -13.61 -32.93 13.33
CA LEU A 453 -13.54 -34.27 12.77
C LEU A 453 -12.69 -35.20 13.62
N VAL A 454 -12.99 -36.50 13.52
CA VAL A 454 -12.21 -37.57 14.13
C VAL A 454 -10.76 -37.52 13.58
N PRO A 455 -9.71 -37.43 14.43
CA PRO A 455 -8.33 -37.28 13.99
C PRO A 455 -7.87 -38.37 13.01
N GLU A 456 -8.30 -39.61 13.20
CA GLU A 456 -7.98 -40.75 12.35
C GLU A 456 -8.56 -40.60 10.93
N TYR A 457 -9.69 -39.90 10.79
CA TYR A 457 -10.30 -39.63 9.49
C TYR A 457 -9.52 -38.58 8.70
N VAL A 458 -9.04 -37.54 9.37
CA VAL A 458 -8.15 -36.54 8.78
C VAL A 458 -6.81 -37.18 8.43
N GLY A 459 -6.18 -37.86 9.39
CA GLY A 459 -4.89 -38.53 9.25
C GLY A 459 -3.79 -37.56 8.81
N ASP A 460 -2.79 -38.07 8.09
CA ASP A 460 -1.63 -37.29 7.60
C ASP A 460 -1.83 -36.70 6.19
N LYS A 461 -3.08 -36.54 5.77
CA LYS A 461 -3.40 -35.90 4.48
C LYS A 461 -2.89 -34.47 4.46
N THR A 462 -2.37 -34.05 3.32
CA THR A 462 -1.87 -32.68 3.10
C THR A 462 -2.26 -32.17 1.72
N GLY A 463 -2.21 -30.86 1.52
CA GLY A 463 -2.46 -30.23 0.22
C GLY A 463 -3.81 -30.63 -0.38
N GLY A 464 -3.78 -31.15 -1.61
CA GLY A 464 -4.98 -31.54 -2.36
C GLY A 464 -5.81 -32.62 -1.68
N ASP A 465 -5.17 -33.57 -0.99
CA ASP A 465 -5.85 -34.73 -0.38
C ASP A 465 -6.80 -34.34 0.75
N LEU A 466 -6.56 -33.19 1.40
CA LEU A 466 -7.47 -32.63 2.41
C LEU A 466 -8.81 -32.20 1.80
N LEU A 467 -8.83 -31.85 0.51
CA LEU A 467 -10.05 -31.40 -0.16
C LEU A 467 -11.01 -32.56 -0.45
N ASP A 468 -10.52 -33.79 -0.47
CA ASP A 468 -11.32 -34.98 -0.75
C ASP A 468 -12.07 -35.50 0.49
N LEU A 469 -11.80 -34.92 1.67
CA LEU A 469 -12.54 -35.22 2.89
C LEU A 469 -13.99 -34.70 2.80
N ASP A 470 -14.92 -35.58 3.18
CA ASP A 470 -16.32 -35.25 3.37
C ASP A 470 -16.58 -35.05 4.87
N PHE A 471 -16.66 -33.79 5.27
CA PHE A 471 -16.87 -33.39 6.65
C PHE A 471 -18.36 -33.28 7.02
N THR A 472 -19.28 -33.62 6.11
CA THR A 472 -20.72 -33.66 6.38
C THR A 472 -21.17 -34.98 7.01
N LEU A 473 -20.33 -36.02 6.93
CA LEU A 473 -20.58 -37.34 7.51
C LEU A 473 -20.57 -37.30 9.05
N ASN A 474 -21.72 -37.56 9.67
CA ASN A 474 -21.89 -37.48 11.12
C ASN A 474 -20.99 -38.47 11.88
N GLU A 475 -20.78 -39.67 11.33
CA GLU A 475 -19.91 -40.70 11.92
C GLU A 475 -18.42 -40.36 11.88
N LYS A 476 -18.04 -39.34 11.10
CA LYS A 476 -16.67 -38.80 11.02
C LYS A 476 -16.48 -37.53 11.84
N GLN A 477 -17.55 -37.01 12.44
CA GLN A 477 -17.50 -35.82 13.30
C GLN A 477 -17.31 -36.20 14.76
N LEU A 478 -16.66 -35.31 15.50
CA LEU A 478 -16.56 -35.41 16.95
C LEU A 478 -17.93 -35.16 17.59
N ASN A 479 -18.19 -35.87 18.68
CA ASN A 479 -19.36 -35.60 19.52
C ASN A 479 -19.16 -34.30 20.34
N ASN A 480 -20.21 -33.86 21.04
CA ASN A 480 -20.20 -32.58 21.76
C ASN A 480 -19.17 -32.53 22.91
N THR A 481 -18.74 -33.66 23.47
CA THR A 481 -17.71 -33.68 24.52
C THR A 481 -16.31 -33.56 23.94
N GLN A 482 -16.10 -34.06 22.72
CA GLN A 482 -14.80 -34.10 22.05
C GLN A 482 -14.54 -32.89 21.16
N ILE A 483 -15.58 -32.29 20.56
CA ILE A 483 -15.41 -31.12 19.68
C ILE A 483 -14.67 -29.99 20.41
N CYS A 484 -13.69 -29.39 19.74
CA CYS A 484 -12.82 -28.38 20.33
C CYS A 484 -13.50 -27.01 20.30
N ILE A 485 -13.69 -26.42 21.49
CA ILE A 485 -14.31 -25.10 21.67
C ILE A 485 -13.43 -24.12 22.47
N GLY A 486 -12.21 -24.55 22.83
CA GLY A 486 -11.35 -23.86 23.76
C GLY A 486 -11.74 -24.04 25.23
N GLU A 487 -10.75 -23.99 26.11
CA GLU A 487 -10.95 -24.23 27.55
C GLU A 487 -11.80 -23.14 28.21
N GLY A 488 -11.66 -21.89 27.78
CA GLY A 488 -12.46 -20.77 28.26
C GLY A 488 -13.97 -20.96 28.04
N ALA A 489 -14.37 -21.46 26.87
CA ALA A 489 -15.77 -21.78 26.59
C ALA A 489 -16.22 -23.04 27.34
N ARG A 490 -15.38 -24.08 27.38
CA ARG A 490 -15.68 -25.36 28.04
C ARG A 490 -16.01 -25.18 29.52
N LYS A 491 -15.20 -24.41 30.26
CA LYS A 491 -15.42 -24.11 31.70
C LYS A 491 -16.77 -23.46 31.96
N LEU A 492 -17.22 -22.61 31.05
CA LEU A 492 -18.45 -21.83 31.21
C LEU A 492 -19.72 -22.59 30.79
N LEU A 493 -19.61 -23.74 30.13
CA LEU A 493 -20.78 -24.56 29.73
C LEU A 493 -21.65 -24.98 30.91
N VAL A 494 -21.08 -25.08 32.11
CA VAL A 494 -21.80 -25.43 33.34
C VAL A 494 -22.96 -24.47 33.63
N HIS A 495 -22.88 -23.22 33.15
CA HIS A 495 -23.88 -22.18 33.36
C HIS A 495 -25.02 -22.19 32.33
N LEU A 496 -24.92 -23.00 31.27
CA LEU A 496 -25.99 -23.17 30.29
C LEU A 496 -26.90 -24.33 30.68
N ASP A 497 -28.19 -24.23 30.36
CA ASP A 497 -29.10 -25.37 30.45
C ASP A 497 -28.85 -26.39 29.31
N ARG A 498 -29.56 -27.53 29.34
CA ARG A 498 -29.38 -28.58 28.33
C ARG A 498 -29.69 -28.11 26.91
N ASN A 499 -30.79 -27.38 26.71
CA ASN A 499 -31.22 -26.93 25.39
C ASN A 499 -30.27 -25.85 24.84
N GLU A 500 -29.81 -24.94 25.71
CA GLU A 500 -28.81 -23.93 25.37
C GLU A 500 -27.47 -24.55 24.98
N ARG A 501 -27.02 -25.59 25.69
CA ARG A 501 -25.79 -26.34 25.33
C ARG A 501 -25.95 -27.03 23.98
N GLU A 502 -27.06 -27.72 23.75
CA GLU A 502 -27.33 -28.39 22.47
C GLU A 502 -27.35 -27.38 21.32
N SER A 503 -28.05 -26.25 21.48
CA SER A 503 -28.05 -25.13 20.52
C SER A 503 -26.64 -24.57 20.27
N PHE A 504 -25.84 -24.35 21.32
CA PHE A 504 -24.47 -23.86 21.18
C PHE A 504 -23.60 -24.81 20.35
N PHE A 505 -23.68 -26.12 20.58
CA PHE A 505 -22.89 -27.09 19.80
C PHE A 505 -23.35 -27.23 18.35
N VAL A 506 -24.65 -27.08 18.07
CA VAL A 506 -25.14 -26.97 16.69
C VAL A 506 -24.49 -25.79 15.99
N ASP A 507 -24.56 -24.61 16.60
CA ASP A 507 -23.95 -23.39 16.06
C ASP A 507 -22.43 -23.55 15.85
N VAL A 508 -21.70 -24.12 16.82
CA VAL A 508 -20.26 -24.40 16.71
C VAL A 508 -19.94 -25.30 15.51
N LYS A 509 -20.70 -26.39 15.32
CA LYS A 509 -20.51 -27.29 14.17
C LYS A 509 -20.78 -26.56 12.85
N THR A 510 -21.85 -25.78 12.80
CA THR A 510 -22.21 -24.96 11.63
C THR A 510 -21.10 -23.95 11.30
N ILE A 511 -20.53 -23.28 12.30
CA ILE A 511 -19.39 -22.35 12.12
C ILE A 511 -18.21 -23.09 11.50
N TYR A 512 -17.76 -24.21 12.10
CA TYR A 512 -16.61 -24.97 11.59
C TYR A 512 -16.83 -25.50 10.17
N GLN A 513 -17.98 -26.10 9.90
CA GLN A 513 -18.31 -26.62 8.57
C GLN A 513 -18.36 -25.51 7.53
N THR A 514 -18.92 -24.34 7.88
CA THR A 514 -18.98 -23.19 6.97
C THR A 514 -17.58 -22.64 6.66
N ILE A 515 -16.71 -22.55 7.68
CA ILE A 515 -15.30 -22.18 7.48
C ILE A 515 -14.61 -23.20 6.58
N ALA A 516 -14.75 -24.50 6.88
CA ALA A 516 -14.12 -25.58 6.13
C ALA A 516 -14.56 -25.59 4.66
N GLU A 517 -15.86 -25.47 4.39
CA GLU A 517 -16.41 -25.42 3.02
C GLU A 517 -15.89 -24.19 2.25
N TYR A 518 -15.85 -23.01 2.90
CA TYR A 518 -15.30 -21.82 2.27
C TYR A 518 -13.82 -22.00 1.91
N LEU A 519 -13.00 -22.49 2.85
CA LEU A 519 -11.58 -22.71 2.61
C LEU A 519 -11.33 -23.80 1.55
N LYS A 520 -12.10 -24.90 1.58
CA LYS A 520 -12.06 -25.98 0.58
C LYS A 520 -12.26 -25.45 -0.83
N LYS A 521 -13.20 -24.52 -1.01
CA LYS A 521 -13.54 -23.93 -2.32
C LYS A 521 -12.51 -22.92 -2.83
N HIS A 522 -11.83 -22.21 -1.93
CA HIS A 522 -11.07 -21.01 -2.28
C HIS A 522 -9.55 -21.11 -2.09
N LEU A 523 -9.04 -22.08 -1.31
CA LEU A 523 -7.60 -22.26 -1.13
C LEU A 523 -6.96 -23.00 -2.32
N PRO A 524 -5.77 -22.58 -2.79
CA PRO A 524 -5.08 -23.20 -3.91
C PRO A 524 -4.31 -24.47 -3.52
N LEU A 525 -4.89 -25.37 -2.72
CA LEU A 525 -4.19 -26.55 -2.20
C LEU A 525 -3.80 -27.57 -3.30
N LYS A 526 -4.49 -27.53 -4.45
CA LYS A 526 -4.14 -28.32 -5.66
C LYS A 526 -3.04 -27.69 -6.52
N SER A 527 -2.53 -26.51 -6.17
CA SER A 527 -1.49 -25.83 -6.95
C SER A 527 -0.15 -26.56 -6.82
N SER A 528 0.25 -27.27 -7.88
CA SER A 528 1.57 -27.91 -7.97
C SER A 528 2.69 -26.88 -7.91
N PHE A 529 2.52 -25.72 -8.56
CA PHE A 529 3.50 -24.64 -8.54
C PHE A 529 3.80 -24.13 -7.12
N LEU A 530 2.76 -23.83 -6.32
CA LEU A 530 2.96 -23.35 -4.95
C LEU A 530 3.55 -24.45 -4.04
N ARG A 531 3.18 -25.72 -4.28
CA ARG A 531 3.77 -26.86 -3.58
C ARG A 531 5.26 -27.00 -3.92
N ASP A 532 5.62 -26.92 -5.20
CA ASP A 532 6.98 -27.11 -5.68
C ASP A 532 7.92 -25.99 -5.17
N ILE A 533 7.46 -24.74 -5.03
CA ILE A 533 8.28 -23.63 -4.48
C ILE A 533 8.82 -23.90 -3.07
N GLN A 534 8.22 -24.82 -2.30
CA GLN A 534 8.72 -25.19 -0.98
C GLN A 534 10.18 -25.63 -1.00
N VAL A 535 10.67 -26.18 -2.13
CA VAL A 535 12.05 -26.62 -2.32
C VAL A 535 13.08 -25.50 -2.13
N LEU A 536 12.65 -24.24 -2.14
CA LEU A 536 13.52 -23.10 -1.87
C LEU A 536 13.94 -23.00 -0.40
N ASN A 537 13.22 -23.64 0.53
CA ASN A 537 13.64 -23.71 1.91
C ASN A 537 14.93 -24.56 2.02
N PRO A 538 15.95 -24.10 2.77
CA PRO A 538 17.18 -24.88 3.02
C PRO A 538 16.95 -26.33 3.46
N SER A 539 15.84 -26.62 4.16
CA SER A 539 15.49 -27.99 4.58
C SER A 539 15.23 -28.96 3.42
N PHE A 540 14.93 -28.45 2.22
CA PHE A 540 14.69 -29.25 1.01
C PHE A 540 15.88 -29.22 0.05
N LYS A 541 17.08 -28.85 0.51
CA LYS A 541 18.30 -28.94 -0.29
C LYS A 541 18.66 -30.40 -0.57
N SER A 542 18.16 -30.95 -1.66
CA SER A 542 18.42 -32.33 -2.08
C SER A 542 18.23 -32.52 -3.59
N ALA A 543 19.01 -33.44 -4.16
CA ALA A 543 18.91 -33.83 -5.57
C ALA A 543 17.55 -34.42 -5.93
N GLN A 544 16.81 -34.98 -4.97
CA GLN A 544 15.48 -35.56 -5.20
C GLN A 544 14.44 -34.52 -5.66
N TYR A 545 14.69 -33.24 -5.40
CA TYR A 545 13.77 -32.14 -5.75
C TYR A 545 14.07 -31.47 -7.09
N THR A 546 14.89 -32.11 -7.93
CA THR A 546 15.29 -31.54 -9.22
C THR A 546 14.09 -31.30 -10.13
N ASP A 547 13.12 -32.23 -10.16
CA ASP A 547 11.96 -32.11 -11.03
C ASP A 547 11.03 -30.96 -10.62
N GLU A 548 10.86 -30.73 -9.32
CA GLU A 548 10.14 -29.57 -8.76
C GLU A 548 10.74 -28.27 -9.27
N VAL A 549 12.07 -28.12 -9.19
CA VAL A 549 12.77 -26.91 -9.63
C VAL A 549 12.62 -26.70 -11.13
N LEU A 550 12.68 -27.77 -11.93
CA LEU A 550 12.42 -27.69 -13.37
C LEU A 550 10.95 -27.35 -13.69
N ARG A 551 9.99 -27.82 -12.90
CA ARG A 551 8.58 -27.41 -13.04
C ARG A 551 8.39 -25.94 -12.70
N ILE A 552 9.05 -25.41 -11.66
CA ILE A 552 9.05 -23.97 -11.35
C ILE A 552 9.64 -23.17 -12.52
N ALA A 553 10.79 -23.60 -13.04
CA ALA A 553 11.48 -22.95 -14.16
C ALA A 553 10.58 -22.82 -15.40
N ARG A 554 9.84 -23.89 -15.75
CA ARG A 554 8.90 -23.92 -16.88
C ARG A 554 7.63 -23.13 -16.64
N ALA A 555 7.20 -22.98 -15.38
CA ALA A 555 5.95 -22.33 -15.04
C ALA A 555 6.01 -20.80 -15.13
N ILE A 556 7.21 -20.18 -15.04
CA ILE A 556 7.35 -18.73 -15.12
C ILE A 556 7.43 -18.28 -16.60
N PRO A 557 6.44 -17.54 -17.12
CA PRO A 557 6.38 -17.22 -18.54
C PRO A 557 7.54 -16.33 -19.00
N TYR A 558 8.21 -16.74 -20.08
CA TYR A 558 9.26 -15.98 -20.77
C TYR A 558 10.43 -15.56 -19.86
N LEU A 559 10.73 -16.34 -18.81
CA LEU A 559 11.90 -16.09 -17.96
C LEU A 559 13.15 -16.79 -18.50
N LEU A 560 13.04 -18.09 -18.80
CA LEU A 560 14.17 -18.94 -19.20
C LEU A 560 13.95 -19.53 -20.60
N THR A 561 15.05 -19.71 -21.34
CA THR A 561 15.07 -20.51 -22.58
C THR A 561 15.15 -22.01 -22.28
N ASP A 562 14.91 -22.85 -23.28
CA ASP A 562 15.04 -24.31 -23.13
C ASP A 562 16.45 -24.72 -22.68
N GLN A 563 17.48 -24.07 -23.25
CA GLN A 563 18.88 -24.30 -22.86
C GLN A 563 19.16 -23.85 -21.42
N GLU A 564 18.57 -22.73 -20.97
CA GLU A 564 18.67 -22.30 -19.57
C GLU A 564 17.98 -23.29 -18.62
N ILE A 565 16.88 -23.93 -19.03
CA ILE A 565 16.23 -24.98 -18.23
C ILE A 565 17.14 -26.20 -18.04
N ASP A 566 17.91 -26.59 -19.07
CA ASP A 566 18.90 -27.66 -18.93
C ASP A 566 20.00 -27.27 -17.93
N TYR A 567 20.49 -26.03 -17.97
CA TYR A 567 21.46 -25.53 -16.99
C TYR A 567 20.93 -25.47 -15.56
N ILE A 568 19.64 -25.19 -15.36
CA ILE A 568 19.02 -25.24 -14.03
C ILE A 568 19.16 -26.64 -13.40
N ARG A 569 19.02 -27.71 -14.20
CA ARG A 569 19.16 -29.08 -13.71
C ARG A 569 20.55 -29.30 -13.11
N ASP A 570 21.59 -28.95 -13.86
CA ASP A 570 22.98 -29.15 -13.46
C ASP A 570 23.38 -28.25 -12.29
N GLU A 571 22.96 -26.99 -12.32
CA GLU A 571 23.19 -26.03 -11.24
C GLU A 571 22.50 -26.47 -9.94
N TRP A 572 21.26 -26.97 -10.00
CA TRP A 572 20.54 -27.47 -8.84
C TRP A 572 21.21 -28.71 -8.24
N LEU A 573 21.60 -29.68 -9.08
CA LEU A 573 22.29 -30.88 -8.62
C LEU A 573 23.60 -30.51 -7.92
N THR A 574 24.38 -29.59 -8.52
CA THR A 574 25.62 -29.08 -7.93
C THR A 574 25.35 -28.39 -6.60
N TYR A 575 24.37 -27.47 -6.54
CA TYR A 575 23.96 -26.82 -5.30
C TYR A 575 23.52 -27.84 -4.24
N SER A 576 22.80 -28.89 -4.62
CA SER A 576 22.32 -29.92 -3.68
C SER A 576 23.47 -30.66 -2.99
N LEU A 577 24.64 -30.75 -3.61
CA LEU A 577 25.84 -31.40 -3.08
C LEU A 577 26.79 -30.44 -2.34
N ASP A 578 26.65 -29.13 -2.57
CA ASP A 578 27.51 -28.13 -1.94
C ASP A 578 27.35 -28.07 -0.42
N ILE A 579 28.45 -27.87 0.31
CA ILE A 579 28.41 -27.63 1.75
C ILE A 579 28.07 -26.15 1.97
N ILE A 580 26.93 -25.89 2.60
CA ILE A 580 26.45 -24.55 2.91
C ILE A 580 26.59 -24.30 4.41
N ASP A 581 27.15 -23.15 4.77
CA ASP A 581 27.32 -22.75 6.17
C ASP A 581 25.96 -22.59 6.86
N GLU A 582 25.76 -23.27 7.98
CA GLU A 582 24.54 -23.20 8.81
C GLU A 582 24.20 -21.76 9.20
N LYS A 583 25.22 -20.89 9.36
CA LYS A 583 25.06 -19.46 9.67
C LYS A 583 24.38 -18.66 8.56
N TRP A 584 24.23 -19.20 7.36
CA TRP A 584 23.56 -18.51 6.26
C TRP A 584 22.04 -18.62 6.35
N TYR A 585 21.52 -19.65 7.02
CA TYR A 585 20.09 -19.85 7.21
C TYR A 585 19.66 -19.81 8.69
N ILE A 586 20.54 -20.13 9.65
CA ILE A 586 20.27 -19.94 11.08
C ILE A 586 20.84 -18.61 11.55
N LYS A 587 19.95 -17.72 12.02
CA LYS A 587 20.30 -16.43 12.61
C LYS A 587 20.71 -16.58 14.07
N GLN A 588 19.91 -17.32 14.84
CA GLN A 588 20.13 -17.50 16.27
C GLN A 588 19.43 -18.78 16.75
N LYS A 589 20.03 -19.46 17.72
CA LYS A 589 19.37 -20.49 18.54
C LYS A 589 18.96 -19.83 19.86
N LYS A 590 17.69 -19.92 20.22
CA LYS A 590 17.09 -19.31 21.42
C LYS A 590 16.45 -20.39 22.27
N GLU A 591 16.19 -20.06 23.52
CA GLU A 591 15.44 -20.88 24.47
C GLU A 591 14.18 -20.10 24.85
N ASP A 592 13.03 -20.77 24.90
CA ASP A 592 11.79 -20.16 25.42
C ASP A 592 11.78 -20.14 26.96
N ASP A 593 10.77 -19.49 27.55
CA ASP A 593 10.64 -19.40 29.02
C ASP A 593 10.46 -20.78 29.70
N SER A 594 10.17 -21.82 28.92
CA SER A 594 9.99 -23.20 29.37
C SER A 594 11.24 -24.07 29.17
N GLY A 595 12.33 -23.50 28.66
CA GLY A 595 13.59 -24.21 28.44
C GLY A 595 13.69 -24.92 27.08
N ASN A 596 12.75 -24.72 26.15
CA ASN A 596 12.78 -25.38 24.85
C ASN A 596 13.62 -24.57 23.86
N GLU A 597 14.60 -25.22 23.25
CA GLU A 597 15.39 -24.63 22.18
C GLU A 597 14.55 -24.45 20.90
N TYR A 598 14.62 -23.26 20.31
CA TYR A 598 14.06 -22.96 19.01
C TYR A 598 15.02 -22.15 18.15
N VAL A 599 14.88 -22.30 16.83
CA VAL A 599 15.77 -21.68 15.84
C VAL A 599 15.08 -20.47 15.23
N VAL A 600 15.78 -19.34 15.25
CA VAL A 600 15.44 -18.15 14.48
C VAL A 600 16.20 -18.22 13.16
N TYR A 601 15.47 -18.35 12.06
CA TYR A 601 16.05 -18.39 10.72
C TYR A 601 16.30 -16.98 10.17
N HIS A 602 17.31 -16.86 9.29
CA HIS A 602 17.45 -15.69 8.43
C HIS A 602 16.29 -15.62 7.43
N ARG A 603 16.05 -14.42 6.87
CA ARG A 603 15.12 -14.28 5.74
C ARG A 603 15.59 -15.16 4.58
N ILE A 604 14.65 -15.74 3.84
CA ILE A 604 14.97 -16.66 2.75
C ILE A 604 15.77 -15.98 1.62
N ASP A 605 15.51 -14.69 1.36
CA ASP A 605 16.27 -13.90 0.38
C ASP A 605 17.68 -13.58 0.83
N TYR A 606 17.93 -13.45 2.15
CA TYR A 606 19.29 -13.35 2.67
C TYR A 606 20.08 -14.64 2.42
N TYR A 607 19.49 -15.79 2.74
CA TYR A 607 20.07 -17.10 2.47
C TYR A 607 20.43 -17.25 0.98
N TRP A 608 19.45 -17.03 0.10
CA TRP A 608 19.67 -17.15 -1.33
C TRP A 608 20.67 -16.12 -1.86
N ASN A 609 20.71 -14.90 -1.33
CA ASN A 609 21.73 -13.93 -1.73
C ASN A 609 23.16 -14.41 -1.44
N LYS A 610 23.39 -15.16 -0.35
CA LYS A 610 24.68 -15.78 -0.06
C LYS A 610 25.01 -16.91 -1.03
N VAL A 611 24.07 -17.84 -1.25
CA VAL A 611 24.22 -18.97 -2.18
C VAL A 611 24.47 -18.49 -3.60
N LEU A 612 23.65 -17.55 -4.08
CA LEU A 612 23.73 -17.01 -5.43
C LEU A 612 24.91 -16.06 -5.64
N GLY A 613 25.60 -15.67 -4.57
CA GLY A 613 26.83 -14.90 -4.59
C GLY A 613 28.10 -15.76 -4.58
N ILE A 614 27.98 -17.09 -4.51
CA ILE A 614 29.13 -17.99 -4.63
C ILE A 614 29.73 -17.84 -6.03
N THR A 615 31.04 -17.66 -6.07
CA THR A 615 31.81 -17.58 -7.32
C THR A 615 32.71 -18.79 -7.49
N THR A 616 32.92 -19.18 -8.74
CA THR A 616 33.97 -20.12 -9.15
C THR A 616 35.35 -19.47 -8.97
N ILE A 617 36.42 -20.27 -9.13
CA ILE A 617 37.81 -19.83 -8.90
C ILE A 617 38.21 -18.70 -9.88
N ASP A 618 37.63 -18.67 -11.07
CA ASP A 618 37.80 -17.61 -12.07
C ASP A 618 36.91 -16.37 -11.83
N GLY A 619 36.19 -16.32 -10.71
CA GLY A 619 35.40 -15.16 -10.28
C GLY A 619 34.01 -15.03 -10.93
N ARG A 620 33.58 -16.00 -11.75
CA ARG A 620 32.22 -16.02 -12.32
C ARG A 620 31.22 -16.54 -11.29
N LEU A 621 29.94 -16.21 -11.46
CA LEU A 621 28.88 -16.77 -10.61
C LEU A 621 28.82 -18.28 -10.81
N LYS A 622 28.76 -19.04 -9.72
CA LYS A 622 28.65 -20.50 -9.76
C LYS A 622 27.29 -20.98 -10.24
N TYR A 623 26.23 -20.21 -9.94
CA TYR A 623 24.84 -20.56 -10.26
C TYR A 623 24.12 -19.43 -11.02
N PRO A 624 24.57 -19.07 -12.24
CA PRO A 624 24.02 -17.92 -12.96
C PRO A 624 22.54 -18.10 -13.34
N THR A 625 22.12 -19.30 -13.72
CA THR A 625 20.75 -19.55 -14.18
C THR A 625 19.79 -19.69 -12.99
N LEU A 626 20.22 -20.36 -11.93
CA LEU A 626 19.50 -20.44 -10.67
C LEU A 626 19.36 -19.06 -10.04
N ASN A 627 20.38 -18.20 -10.17
CA ASN A 627 20.32 -16.81 -9.72
C ASN A 627 19.16 -16.06 -10.38
N LYS A 628 19.02 -16.20 -11.69
CA LYS A 628 17.90 -15.63 -12.45
C LYS A 628 16.55 -16.21 -12.01
N LEU A 629 16.44 -17.54 -11.87
CA LEU A 629 15.19 -18.20 -11.46
C LEU A 629 14.75 -17.77 -10.05
N ILE A 630 15.63 -17.95 -9.05
CA ILE A 630 15.31 -17.76 -7.64
C ILE A 630 14.91 -16.32 -7.34
N LYS A 631 15.62 -15.33 -7.89
CA LYS A 631 15.27 -13.92 -7.69
C LYS A 631 13.86 -13.61 -8.16
N ASN A 632 13.44 -14.18 -9.29
CA ASN A 632 12.11 -13.99 -9.85
C ASN A 632 11.02 -14.79 -9.12
N VAL A 633 11.36 -15.94 -8.52
CA VAL A 633 10.43 -16.67 -7.63
C VAL A 633 10.21 -15.92 -6.31
N LEU A 634 11.26 -15.38 -5.69
CA LEU A 634 11.17 -14.75 -4.37
C LEU A 634 10.43 -13.41 -4.38
N ILE A 635 10.31 -12.74 -5.52
CA ILE A 635 9.51 -11.51 -5.66
C ILE A 635 8.01 -11.78 -5.74
N ILE A 636 7.59 -13.04 -5.92
CA ILE A 636 6.17 -13.41 -5.92
C ILE A 636 5.58 -13.08 -4.53
N PRO A 637 4.48 -12.32 -4.46
CA PRO A 637 3.88 -11.93 -3.19
C PRO A 637 3.15 -13.12 -2.57
N HIS A 638 3.26 -13.26 -1.25
CA HIS A 638 2.47 -14.22 -0.46
C HIS A 638 1.13 -13.64 0.04
N GLY A 639 0.90 -12.34 -0.18
CA GLY A 639 -0.32 -11.63 0.15
C GLY A 639 -0.21 -10.12 -0.12
N ASN A 640 -1.28 -9.38 0.16
CA ASN A 640 -1.38 -7.93 -0.10
C ASN A 640 -1.15 -7.07 1.15
N ALA A 641 -0.53 -7.61 2.20
CA ALA A 641 -0.27 -6.85 3.44
C ALA A 641 0.63 -5.61 3.22
N ASP A 642 1.48 -5.61 2.18
CA ASP A 642 2.32 -4.46 1.83
C ASP A 642 1.47 -3.24 1.37
N ILE A 643 0.43 -3.46 0.58
CA ILE A 643 -0.45 -2.39 0.07
C ILE A 643 -1.36 -1.83 1.17
N GLU A 644 -1.88 -2.69 2.05
CA GLU A 644 -2.68 -2.28 3.22
C GLU A 644 -1.87 -1.40 4.21
N ARG A 645 -0.58 -1.70 4.38
CA ARG A 645 0.32 -0.83 5.16
C ARG A 645 0.58 0.49 4.46
N GLY A 646 0.68 0.47 3.12
CA GLY A 646 0.75 1.66 2.28
C GLY A 646 -0.34 2.68 2.61
N PHE A 647 -1.58 2.21 2.78
CA PHE A 647 -2.73 3.05 3.14
C PHE A 647 -2.66 3.64 4.55
N SER A 648 -2.18 2.86 5.53
CA SER A 648 -1.98 3.38 6.90
C SER A 648 -0.96 4.51 6.90
N ILE A 649 0.06 4.42 6.05
CA ILE A 649 1.03 5.51 5.89
C ILE A 649 0.37 6.73 5.21
N ASN A 650 -0.53 6.54 4.22
CA ASN A 650 -1.27 7.65 3.61
C ASN A 650 -2.13 8.39 4.65
N GLU A 651 -2.85 7.66 5.50
CA GLU A 651 -3.68 8.23 6.55
C GLU A 651 -2.86 9.08 7.53
N HIS A 652 -1.65 8.62 7.88
CA HIS A 652 -0.74 9.35 8.75
C HIS A 652 -0.08 10.56 8.06
N MET A 653 0.25 10.46 6.77
CA MET A 653 0.96 11.49 6.02
C MET A 653 0.05 12.58 5.43
N ILE A 654 -1.20 12.24 5.14
CA ILE A 654 -2.22 13.14 4.59
C ILE A 654 -3.42 13.20 5.55
N PRO A 655 -3.22 13.71 6.78
CA PRO A 655 -4.33 13.94 7.70
C PRO A 655 -5.35 14.92 7.10
N GLN A 656 -6.53 15.01 7.70
CA GLN A 656 -7.65 15.83 7.17
C GLN A 656 -7.25 17.30 6.90
N ASN A 657 -6.33 17.86 7.70
CA ASN A 657 -5.78 19.21 7.53
C ASN A 657 -4.82 19.37 6.34
N ARG A 658 -4.52 18.28 5.60
CA ARG A 658 -3.75 18.26 4.33
C ARG A 658 -4.56 17.78 3.14
N SER A 659 -5.87 17.74 3.28
CA SER A 659 -6.79 17.36 2.20
C SER A 659 -6.73 18.30 0.98
N SER A 660 -6.09 19.47 1.07
CA SER A 660 -5.90 20.40 -0.05
C SER A 660 -4.60 20.18 -0.86
N LEU A 661 -3.77 19.18 -0.51
CA LEU A 661 -2.56 18.89 -1.27
C LEU A 661 -2.87 18.38 -2.69
N SER A 662 -2.10 18.86 -3.67
CA SER A 662 -2.18 18.38 -5.05
C SER A 662 -1.70 16.94 -5.19
N ASP A 663 -2.14 16.26 -6.25
CA ASP A 663 -1.69 14.90 -6.60
C ASP A 663 -0.16 14.80 -6.72
N SER A 664 0.50 15.86 -7.24
CA SER A 664 1.97 15.95 -7.32
C SER A 664 2.64 16.10 -5.96
N SER A 665 2.01 16.81 -5.03
CA SER A 665 2.50 16.95 -3.65
C SER A 665 2.37 15.62 -2.92
N ILE A 666 1.23 14.95 -3.03
CA ILE A 666 1.03 13.64 -2.40
C ILE A 666 2.05 12.64 -2.91
N ASN A 667 2.18 12.49 -4.24
CA ASN A 667 3.18 11.62 -4.84
C ASN A 667 4.60 12.00 -4.40
N GLY A 668 4.94 13.28 -4.39
CA GLY A 668 6.25 13.76 -3.98
C GLY A 668 6.59 13.40 -2.53
N ILE A 669 5.70 13.69 -1.58
CA ILE A 669 5.93 13.35 -0.17
C ILE A 669 6.03 11.82 0.00
N ARG A 670 5.17 11.05 -0.68
CA ARG A 670 5.17 9.57 -0.61
C ARG A 670 6.46 8.96 -1.15
N SER A 671 6.94 9.40 -2.31
CA SER A 671 8.21 8.97 -2.87
C SER A 671 9.39 9.34 -1.96
N VAL A 672 9.36 10.51 -1.32
CA VAL A 672 10.40 10.88 -0.34
C VAL A 672 10.34 10.01 0.91
N TYR A 673 9.15 9.79 1.47
CA TYR A 673 8.97 8.93 2.65
C TYR A 673 9.49 7.51 2.40
N ASP A 674 9.08 6.92 1.27
CA ASP A 674 9.55 5.61 0.83
C ASP A 674 11.07 5.59 0.56
N GLY A 675 11.59 6.66 -0.04
CA GLY A 675 13.03 6.90 -0.20
C GLY A 675 13.79 6.93 1.12
N VAL A 676 13.28 7.61 2.16
CA VAL A 676 13.87 7.64 3.50
C VAL A 676 13.78 6.28 4.19
N LYS A 677 12.64 5.59 4.09
CA LYS A 677 12.46 4.22 4.60
C LYS A 677 13.51 3.28 4.00
N PHE A 678 13.72 3.39 2.69
CA PHE A 678 14.66 2.54 1.97
C PHE A 678 16.13 2.92 2.18
N ALA A 679 16.51 4.18 1.96
CA ALA A 679 17.91 4.61 1.93
C ALA A 679 18.47 4.98 3.31
N GLY A 680 17.62 5.37 4.27
CA GLY A 680 18.02 5.80 5.62
C GLY A 680 17.53 4.87 6.72
N ALA A 681 17.09 3.65 6.40
CA ALA A 681 16.49 2.71 7.35
C ALA A 681 15.38 3.36 8.22
N GLY A 682 14.54 4.20 7.59
CA GLY A 682 13.46 4.91 8.26
C GLY A 682 13.85 6.22 8.94
N SER A 683 15.11 6.65 8.85
CA SER A 683 15.62 7.88 9.46
C SER A 683 16.21 8.84 8.43
N SER A 684 15.71 10.08 8.39
CA SER A 684 16.16 11.11 7.42
C SER A 684 17.65 11.42 7.53
N HIS A 685 18.21 11.49 8.74
CA HIS A 685 19.63 11.78 8.98
C HIS A 685 20.60 10.68 8.55
N LYS A 686 20.10 9.45 8.31
CA LYS A 686 20.90 8.35 7.79
C LYS A 686 20.92 8.29 6.26
N VAL A 687 20.09 9.09 5.59
CA VAL A 687 20.08 9.15 4.12
C VAL A 687 21.37 9.80 3.65
N HIS A 688 22.12 9.08 2.82
CA HIS A 688 23.32 9.62 2.21
C HIS A 688 22.98 10.67 1.13
N ILE A 689 23.15 11.95 1.45
CA ILE A 689 22.89 13.06 0.52
C ILE A 689 24.07 13.20 -0.45
N ASN A 690 23.88 12.73 -1.68
CA ASN A 690 24.83 12.84 -2.80
C ASN A 690 24.57 14.12 -3.63
N LYS A 691 25.41 14.36 -4.66
CA LYS A 691 25.26 15.54 -5.54
C LYS A 691 23.98 15.52 -6.38
N ASP A 692 23.42 14.36 -6.68
CA ASP A 692 22.19 14.27 -7.48
C ASP A 692 20.96 14.69 -6.65
N ILE A 693 20.94 14.34 -5.36
CA ILE A 693 19.95 14.86 -4.42
C ILE A 693 20.06 16.39 -4.33
N ILE A 694 21.26 16.93 -4.15
CA ILE A 694 21.49 18.39 -4.07
C ILE A 694 21.00 19.09 -5.34
N LYS A 695 21.38 18.59 -6.52
CA LYS A 695 20.93 19.12 -7.81
C LYS A 695 19.41 19.04 -8.01
N SER A 696 18.74 18.01 -7.46
CA SER A 696 17.28 17.91 -7.56
C SER A 696 16.59 18.97 -6.70
N VAL A 697 17.13 19.28 -5.51
CA VAL A 697 16.66 20.41 -4.69
C VAL A 697 16.89 21.74 -5.40
N GLU A 698 18.08 21.96 -5.96
CA GLU A 698 18.44 23.18 -6.69
C GLU A 698 17.48 23.48 -7.84
N LYS A 699 17.18 22.47 -8.68
CA LYS A 699 16.33 22.61 -9.86
C LYS A 699 14.83 22.64 -9.56
N SER A 700 14.42 22.29 -8.35
CA SER A 700 13.01 22.10 -7.99
C SER A 700 12.13 23.33 -8.27
N TYR A 701 12.64 24.54 -8.02
CA TYR A 701 11.90 25.78 -8.27
C TYR A 701 11.65 26.01 -9.77
N GLN A 702 12.66 25.79 -10.61
CA GLN A 702 12.53 25.95 -12.06
C GLN A 702 11.51 24.95 -12.62
N LEU A 703 11.57 23.69 -12.19
CA LEU A 703 10.64 22.65 -12.60
C LEU A 703 9.20 22.98 -12.17
N TYR A 704 9.02 23.44 -10.94
CA TYR A 704 7.72 23.92 -10.44
C TYR A 704 7.18 25.11 -11.25
N LYS A 705 8.03 26.09 -11.57
CA LYS A 705 7.61 27.24 -12.38
C LYS A 705 7.19 26.82 -13.79
N ASN A 706 7.89 25.88 -14.40
CA ASN A 706 7.54 25.33 -15.70
C ASN A 706 6.19 24.59 -15.65
N ASP A 707 5.98 23.74 -14.63
CA ASP A 707 4.70 23.03 -14.42
C ASP A 707 3.53 24.01 -14.21
N LEU A 708 3.72 25.06 -13.40
CA LEU A 708 2.72 26.11 -13.21
C LEU A 708 2.35 26.81 -14.53
N ASN A 709 3.33 27.15 -15.36
CA ASN A 709 3.09 27.80 -16.64
C ASN A 709 2.35 26.88 -17.61
N LEU A 710 2.72 25.59 -17.64
CA LEU A 710 2.02 24.58 -18.42
C LEU A 710 0.55 24.47 -17.98
N ARG A 711 0.29 24.35 -16.67
CA ARG A 711 -1.08 24.30 -16.13
C ARG A 711 -1.90 25.53 -16.51
N LYS A 712 -1.33 26.74 -16.39
CA LYS A 712 -2.01 27.97 -16.81
C LYS A 712 -2.40 27.93 -18.29
N SER A 713 -1.46 27.55 -19.16
CA SER A 713 -1.73 27.44 -20.61
C SER A 713 -2.81 26.40 -20.94
N MET A 714 -2.88 25.30 -20.17
CA MET A 714 -3.90 24.27 -20.34
C MET A 714 -5.28 24.75 -19.88
N VAL A 715 -5.36 25.48 -18.76
CA VAL A 715 -6.60 26.09 -18.28
C VAL A 715 -7.11 27.12 -19.28
N GLU A 716 -6.25 28.04 -19.73
CA GLU A 716 -6.60 29.05 -20.74
C GLU A 716 -7.11 28.41 -22.04
N ARG A 717 -6.48 27.32 -22.48
CA ARG A 717 -6.93 26.55 -23.64
C ARG A 717 -8.29 25.90 -23.41
N SER A 718 -8.51 25.30 -22.24
CA SER A 718 -9.78 24.67 -21.90
C SER A 718 -10.91 25.69 -21.76
N GLU A 719 -10.65 26.86 -21.20
CA GLU A 719 -11.61 27.96 -21.09
C GLU A 719 -11.99 28.48 -22.48
N LYS A 720 -11.02 28.63 -23.38
CA LYS A 720 -11.27 29.00 -24.77
C LYS A 720 -12.12 27.96 -25.49
N GLU A 721 -11.78 26.68 -25.37
CA GLU A 721 -12.54 25.58 -25.98
C GLU A 721 -13.96 25.46 -25.39
N ASN A 722 -14.15 25.68 -24.09
CA ASN A 722 -15.46 25.73 -23.45
C ASN A 722 -16.30 26.91 -23.97
N THR A 723 -15.69 28.08 -24.10
CA THR A 723 -16.35 29.28 -24.62
C THR A 723 -16.81 29.06 -26.06
N GLU A 724 -15.94 28.51 -26.91
CA GLU A 724 -16.27 28.17 -28.30
C GLU A 724 -17.38 27.10 -28.38
N CYS A 725 -17.37 26.10 -27.48
CA CYS A 725 -18.44 25.10 -27.42
C CYS A 725 -19.78 25.73 -27.00
N SER A 726 -19.77 26.66 -26.03
CA SER A 726 -20.97 27.36 -25.58
C SER A 726 -21.55 28.27 -26.66
N GLN A 727 -20.70 28.96 -27.43
CA GLN A 727 -21.15 29.79 -28.56
C GLN A 727 -21.85 28.94 -29.64
N VAL A 728 -21.28 27.78 -29.99
CA VAL A 728 -21.92 26.87 -30.96
C VAL A 728 -23.23 26.31 -30.42
N TYR A 729 -23.32 26.05 -29.11
CA TYR A 729 -24.56 25.61 -28.48
C TYR A 729 -25.68 26.67 -28.59
N GLU A 730 -25.38 27.94 -28.33
CA GLU A 730 -26.36 29.02 -28.50
C GLU A 730 -26.80 29.17 -29.96
N ILE A 731 -25.88 29.03 -30.92
CA ILE A 731 -26.22 29.02 -32.36
C ILE A 731 -27.16 27.83 -32.68
N CYS A 732 -26.88 26.63 -32.18
CA CYS A 732 -27.74 25.46 -32.36
C CYS A 732 -29.15 25.71 -31.80
N LYS A 733 -29.25 26.37 -30.64
CA LYS A 733 -30.52 26.73 -30.02
C LYS A 733 -31.31 27.74 -30.88
N GLN A 734 -30.64 28.77 -31.40
CA GLN A 734 -31.26 29.75 -32.28
C GLN A 734 -31.77 29.11 -33.58
N VAL A 735 -30.98 28.22 -34.19
CA VAL A 735 -31.37 27.49 -35.41
C VAL A 735 -32.61 26.60 -35.17
N LEU A 736 -32.75 25.99 -34.00
CA LEU A 736 -33.96 25.22 -33.66
C LEU A 736 -35.20 26.11 -33.52
N ILE A 737 -35.05 27.32 -32.98
CA ILE A 737 -36.15 28.29 -32.87
C ILE A 737 -36.58 28.74 -34.26
N GLU A 738 -35.62 29.15 -35.11
CA GLU A 738 -35.87 29.53 -36.51
C GLU A 738 -36.56 28.41 -37.31
N GLU A 739 -36.12 27.15 -37.13
CA GLU A 739 -36.76 26.00 -37.79
C GLU A 739 -38.21 25.79 -37.31
N ALA A 740 -38.46 25.92 -36.02
CA ALA A 740 -39.80 25.75 -35.45
C ALA A 740 -40.78 26.83 -35.93
N GLU A 741 -40.32 28.08 -36.06
CA GLU A 741 -41.10 29.20 -36.61
C GLU A 741 -41.46 28.96 -38.09
N LEU A 742 -40.49 28.56 -38.91
CA LEU A 742 -40.72 28.25 -40.33
C LEU A 742 -41.64 27.04 -40.52
N LEU A 743 -41.50 25.99 -39.71
CA LEU A 743 -42.41 24.82 -39.74
C LEU A 743 -43.84 25.21 -39.37
N LYS A 744 -44.02 26.11 -38.39
CA LYS A 744 -45.32 26.64 -38.02
C LYS A 744 -45.93 27.43 -39.18
N GLN A 745 -45.16 28.34 -39.77
CA GLN A 745 -45.60 29.14 -40.92
C GLN A 745 -45.96 28.26 -42.13
N GLN A 746 -45.17 27.23 -42.41
CA GLN A 746 -45.46 26.26 -43.47
C GLN A 746 -46.79 25.53 -43.23
N LYS A 747 -47.03 25.09 -41.99
CA LYS A 747 -48.27 24.40 -41.61
C LYS A 747 -49.48 25.31 -41.72
N ASP A 748 -49.37 26.57 -41.30
CA ASP A 748 -50.45 27.56 -41.38
C ASP A 748 -50.81 27.84 -42.85
N LEU A 749 -49.80 28.03 -43.73
CA LEU A 749 -50.00 28.21 -45.17
C LEU A 749 -50.60 26.96 -45.85
N GLN A 750 -50.19 25.76 -45.45
CA GLN A 750 -50.78 24.51 -45.95
C GLN A 750 -52.25 24.37 -45.53
N GLY A 751 -52.59 24.74 -44.29
CA GLY A 751 -53.96 24.76 -43.79
C GLY A 751 -54.82 25.75 -44.58
N GLU A 752 -54.31 26.96 -44.84
CA GLU A 752 -55.01 27.96 -45.66
C GLU A 752 -55.22 27.49 -47.11
N LEU A 753 -54.21 26.84 -47.70
CA LEU A 753 -54.28 26.28 -49.05
C LEU A 753 -55.33 25.15 -49.15
N GLN A 754 -55.44 24.30 -48.13
CA GLN A 754 -56.50 23.28 -48.06
C GLN A 754 -57.90 23.90 -48.03
N GLN A 755 -58.10 24.95 -47.22
CA GLN A 755 -59.38 25.67 -47.15
C GLN A 755 -59.74 26.30 -48.49
N ILE A 756 -58.77 26.93 -49.16
CA ILE A 756 -59.00 27.55 -50.48
C ILE A 756 -59.30 26.50 -51.55
N ASN A 757 -58.63 25.35 -51.51
CA ASN A 757 -58.93 24.25 -52.45
C ASN A 757 -60.35 23.71 -52.25
N LEU A 758 -60.85 23.62 -51.01
CA LEU A 758 -62.26 23.27 -50.75
C LEU A 758 -63.21 24.30 -51.35
N ILE A 759 -62.92 25.60 -51.19
CA ILE A 759 -63.71 26.68 -51.80
C ILE A 759 -63.72 26.57 -53.34
N ILE A 760 -62.58 26.21 -53.95
CA ILE A 760 -62.50 25.98 -55.41
C ILE A 760 -63.35 24.76 -55.82
N VAL A 761 -63.30 23.66 -55.06
CA VAL A 761 -64.08 22.44 -55.32
C VAL A 761 -65.58 22.73 -55.19
N ASP A 762 -66.02 23.31 -54.07
CA ASP A 762 -67.42 23.68 -53.82
C ASP A 762 -67.93 24.69 -54.86
N GLY A 763 -67.09 25.67 -55.20
CA GLY A 763 -67.35 26.65 -56.25
C GLY A 763 -67.52 25.98 -57.62
N THR A 764 -66.68 25.00 -57.95
CA THR A 764 -66.74 24.25 -59.21
C THR A 764 -67.98 23.36 -59.28
N GLU A 765 -68.37 22.72 -58.18
CA GLU A 765 -69.61 21.94 -58.10
C GLU A 765 -70.84 22.84 -58.26
N SER A 766 -70.85 24.00 -57.59
CA SER A 766 -71.89 25.02 -57.72
C SER A 766 -72.01 25.55 -59.16
N LEU A 767 -70.87 25.80 -59.82
CA LEU A 767 -70.82 26.19 -61.22
C LEU A 767 -71.41 25.11 -62.15
N ASN A 768 -71.06 23.84 -61.93
CA ASN A 768 -71.60 22.71 -62.71
C ASN A 768 -73.12 22.54 -62.53
N LEU A 769 -73.64 22.78 -61.32
CA LEU A 769 -75.08 22.78 -61.05
C LEU A 769 -75.80 23.95 -61.74
N ALA A 770 -75.22 25.16 -61.72
CA ALA A 770 -75.75 26.33 -62.41
C ALA A 770 -75.78 26.15 -63.93
N ILE A 771 -74.74 25.53 -64.51
CA ILE A 771 -74.69 25.15 -65.94
C ILE A 771 -75.83 24.19 -66.31
N LYS A 772 -76.11 23.17 -65.48
CA LYS A 772 -77.22 22.23 -65.72
C LYS A 772 -78.59 22.90 -65.66
N LYS A 773 -78.75 23.93 -64.82
CA LYS A 773 -80.01 24.68 -64.65
C LYS A 773 -80.18 25.84 -65.65
N LYS A 774 -79.15 26.17 -66.44
CA LYS A 774 -79.08 27.34 -67.35
C LYS A 774 -79.30 28.69 -66.63
N ASP A 775 -78.86 28.81 -65.38
CA ASP A 775 -78.96 30.06 -64.60
C ASP A 775 -77.70 30.93 -64.81
N SER A 776 -77.84 32.02 -65.56
CA SER A 776 -76.71 32.90 -65.91
C SER A 776 -76.14 33.66 -64.71
N PHE A 777 -76.94 33.97 -63.71
CA PHE A 777 -76.51 34.78 -62.57
C PHE A 777 -75.65 33.97 -61.61
N ASP A 778 -76.08 32.73 -61.32
CA ASP A 778 -75.32 31.81 -60.46
C ASP A 778 -74.02 31.32 -61.14
N MET A 779 -73.98 31.24 -62.47
CA MET A 779 -72.75 30.94 -63.22
C MET A 779 -71.68 32.04 -63.05
N ASP A 780 -72.05 33.32 -63.19
CA ASP A 780 -71.11 34.43 -63.01
C ASP A 780 -70.60 34.55 -61.58
N ARG A 781 -71.48 34.31 -60.60
CA ARG A 781 -71.12 34.35 -59.18
C ARG A 781 -70.15 33.22 -58.81
N ALA A 782 -70.39 31.99 -59.27
CA ALA A 782 -69.49 30.87 -59.03
C ALA A 782 -68.14 31.05 -59.76
N SER A 783 -68.16 31.54 -61.01
CA SER A 783 -66.95 31.83 -61.79
C SER A 783 -66.07 32.91 -61.14
N THR A 784 -66.68 33.99 -60.63
CA THR A 784 -65.96 35.05 -59.91
C THR A 784 -65.32 34.54 -58.61
N LEU A 785 -66.04 33.70 -57.86
CA LEU A 785 -65.55 33.10 -56.61
C LEU A 785 -64.39 32.12 -56.87
N ILE A 786 -64.48 31.28 -57.91
CA ILE A 786 -63.39 30.42 -58.36
C ILE A 786 -62.19 31.25 -58.82
N GLY A 787 -62.41 32.33 -59.58
CA GLY A 787 -61.35 33.23 -60.04
C GLY A 787 -60.58 33.88 -58.90
N GLY A 788 -61.28 34.41 -57.89
CA GLY A 788 -60.69 34.97 -56.68
C GLY A 788 -59.94 33.93 -55.82
N ALA A 789 -60.52 32.75 -55.62
CA ALA A 789 -59.89 31.66 -54.89
C ALA A 789 -58.64 31.13 -55.62
N THR A 790 -58.67 31.04 -56.95
CA THR A 790 -57.53 30.62 -57.78
C THR A 790 -56.37 31.63 -57.71
N ALA A 791 -56.67 32.93 -57.73
CA ALA A 791 -55.65 33.96 -57.56
C ALA A 791 -54.98 33.88 -56.18
N ARG A 792 -55.76 33.70 -55.10
CA ARG A 792 -55.23 33.53 -53.74
C ARG A 792 -54.44 32.22 -53.58
N CYS A 793 -54.88 31.14 -54.22
CA CYS A 793 -54.16 29.86 -54.25
C CYS A 793 -52.76 30.02 -54.86
N LYS A 794 -52.64 30.75 -55.98
CA LYS A 794 -51.32 31.06 -56.58
C LYS A 794 -50.42 31.84 -55.62
N MET A 795 -50.94 32.86 -54.94
CA MET A 795 -50.17 33.66 -53.98
C MET A 795 -49.65 32.82 -52.80
N ILE A 796 -50.50 31.99 -52.20
CA ILE A 796 -50.12 31.14 -51.06
C ILE A 796 -49.13 30.06 -51.51
N THR A 797 -49.31 29.50 -52.71
CA THR A 797 -48.35 28.54 -53.28
C THR A 797 -46.96 29.16 -53.45
N GLU A 798 -46.88 30.41 -53.89
CA GLU A 798 -45.60 31.13 -54.01
C GLU A 798 -44.97 31.41 -52.62
N GLN A 799 -45.77 31.82 -51.64
CA GLN A 799 -45.31 31.98 -50.25
C GLN A 799 -44.83 30.67 -49.63
N LEU A 800 -45.55 29.57 -49.87
CA LEU A 800 -45.19 28.24 -49.40
C LEU A 800 -43.88 27.76 -50.03
N SER A 801 -43.63 28.07 -51.31
CA SER A 801 -42.36 27.80 -51.98
C SER A 801 -41.20 28.52 -51.28
N LYS A 802 -41.36 29.83 -51.00
CA LYS A 802 -40.34 30.64 -50.30
C LYS A 802 -40.03 30.11 -48.91
N VAL A 803 -41.06 29.83 -48.09
CA VAL A 803 -40.89 29.25 -46.75
C VAL A 803 -40.22 27.88 -46.81
N THR A 804 -40.56 27.05 -47.81
CA THR A 804 -39.96 25.72 -47.98
C THR A 804 -38.48 25.82 -48.36
N GLU A 805 -38.08 26.77 -49.20
CA GLU A 805 -36.67 27.02 -49.52
C GLU A 805 -35.87 27.50 -48.30
N GLU A 806 -36.44 28.40 -47.49
CA GLU A 806 -35.81 28.86 -46.25
C GLU A 806 -35.68 27.73 -45.22
N LEU A 807 -36.71 26.88 -45.10
CA LEU A 807 -36.67 25.71 -44.23
C LEU A 807 -35.55 24.74 -44.63
N ILE A 808 -35.36 24.48 -45.92
CA ILE A 808 -34.25 23.64 -46.42
C ILE A 808 -32.89 24.25 -46.06
N LYS A 809 -32.73 25.58 -46.18
CA LYS A 809 -31.49 26.29 -45.80
C LYS A 809 -31.23 26.17 -44.30
N ILE A 810 -32.24 26.36 -43.45
CA ILE A 810 -32.13 26.23 -42.00
C ILE A 810 -31.84 24.80 -41.57
N GLN A 811 -32.48 23.79 -42.18
CA GLN A 811 -32.22 22.38 -41.91
C GLN A 811 -30.79 21.97 -42.29
N LYS A 812 -30.25 22.50 -43.38
CA LYS A 812 -28.84 22.31 -43.75
C LYS A 812 -27.91 22.94 -42.71
N LYS A 813 -28.16 24.19 -42.32
CA LYS A 813 -27.42 24.91 -41.27
C LYS A 813 -27.47 24.16 -39.92
N ARG A 814 -28.63 23.57 -39.57
CA ARG A 814 -28.78 22.70 -38.39
C ARG A 814 -27.86 21.50 -38.46
N LYS A 815 -27.88 20.75 -39.56
CA LYS A 815 -27.03 19.55 -39.72
C LYS A 815 -25.53 19.89 -39.57
N GLU A 816 -25.10 21.00 -40.17
CA GLU A 816 -23.72 21.48 -40.07
C GLU A 816 -23.34 21.88 -38.64
N LYS A 817 -24.16 22.72 -37.98
CA LYS A 817 -23.87 23.24 -36.64
C LYS A 817 -23.96 22.19 -35.54
N PHE A 818 -24.89 21.24 -35.65
CA PHE A 818 -24.98 20.12 -34.72
C PHE A 818 -23.80 19.15 -34.89
N GLY A 819 -23.33 18.94 -36.12
CA GLY A 819 -22.08 18.20 -36.37
C GLY A 819 -20.86 18.89 -35.75
N GLU A 820 -20.74 20.21 -35.91
CA GLU A 820 -19.70 21.02 -35.28
C GLU A 820 -19.75 20.94 -33.75
N GLN A 821 -20.96 21.04 -33.17
CA GLN A 821 -21.18 20.94 -31.72
C GLN A 821 -20.77 19.56 -31.19
N GLN A 822 -21.09 18.48 -31.90
CA GLN A 822 -20.76 17.12 -31.49
C GLN A 822 -19.24 16.90 -31.49
N GLN A 823 -18.54 17.38 -32.53
CA GLN A 823 -17.07 17.32 -32.60
C GLN A 823 -16.41 18.14 -31.49
N LYS A 824 -16.91 19.36 -31.22
CA LYS A 824 -16.39 20.22 -30.15
C LYS A 824 -16.64 19.59 -28.77
N ARG A 825 -17.84 19.07 -28.50
CA ARG A 825 -18.15 18.33 -27.26
C ARG A 825 -17.24 17.14 -27.03
N GLN A 826 -16.93 16.35 -28.07
CA GLN A 826 -16.00 15.22 -27.95
C GLN A 826 -14.59 15.68 -27.55
N LYS A 827 -14.08 16.77 -28.14
CA LYS A 827 -12.79 17.37 -27.76
C LYS A 827 -12.79 17.90 -26.32
N THR A 828 -13.84 18.64 -25.94
CA THR A 828 -13.97 19.18 -24.58
C THR A 828 -14.06 18.08 -23.53
N THR A 829 -14.75 16.98 -23.83
CA THR A 829 -14.89 15.83 -22.91
C THR A 829 -13.58 15.06 -22.73
N MET A 830 -12.76 14.93 -23.79
CA MET A 830 -11.39 14.39 -23.68
C MET A 830 -10.48 15.29 -22.85
N ASN A 831 -10.58 16.62 -22.99
CA ASN A 831 -9.70 17.55 -22.30
C ASN A 831 -10.09 17.79 -20.83
N SER A 832 -11.39 17.80 -20.51
CA SER A 832 -11.88 17.89 -19.13
C SER A 832 -11.53 16.65 -18.30
N SER A 833 -11.53 15.46 -18.91
CA SER A 833 -11.06 14.24 -18.26
C SER A 833 -9.53 14.21 -18.04
N ILE A 834 -8.76 15.02 -18.77
CA ILE A 834 -7.32 15.22 -18.51
C ILE A 834 -7.11 16.22 -17.35
N LEU A 835 -7.90 17.30 -17.28
CA LEU A 835 -7.80 18.32 -16.23
C LEU A 835 -8.31 17.85 -14.86
N VAL A 836 -9.41 17.08 -14.80
CA VAL A 836 -9.95 16.52 -13.54
C VAL A 836 -9.03 15.47 -12.91
N ASN A 837 -8.14 14.85 -13.71
CA ASN A 837 -7.11 13.94 -13.21
C ASN A 837 -5.82 14.64 -12.74
N GLN A 838 -5.73 15.98 -12.84
CA GLN A 838 -4.52 16.75 -12.52
C GLN A 838 -4.76 17.96 -11.59
N SER A 839 -6.02 18.34 -11.33
CA SER A 839 -6.44 19.23 -10.24
C SER A 839 -6.60 18.45 -8.93
#